data_AF-A0A1F5DG49-F1
#
_entry.id   AF-A0A1F5DG49-F1
#
_cell.length_a   1.000
_cell.length_b   1.000
_cell.length_c   1.000
_cell.angle_alpha   90.00
_cell.angle_beta   90.00
_cell.angle_gamma   90.00
#
_symmetry.space_group_name_H-M   'P 1'
#
loop_
_entity.id
_entity.type
_entity.pdbx_description
1 polymer ?
#
loop_
_entity_poly.entity_id
_entity_poly.type
_entity_poly.pdbx_seq_one_letter_code
_entity_poly.pdbx_strand_id
1 'polypeptide(L)'
;MFHADKSNLLKVGISVSIIFVCILALNIGEVSGAFPGAKGKIVYMGQDGDPTPDYEIYTMNPDGSNITKLTDDDVYDANPAWSKNGSKIAFVSTRNIDGGNPEGDEEIWIMNPDGTGKTQLTFNSANDREPDWSPWGDRIVFSSNRDGDYEIYVMDTDGTKVKQLTNNTSSADGKPSWSPLGDKIVFYGYDGDHEIFVMDVNGISITQLTNNVVSDIWPDWSPDGSKIAFVRDWDPNGDIYLMEPDGANQTQITFDGKRNHWPAWSPDGKRISYVSTVDGDYEIYSMNADGSNVTQLTANVGSYDAEPDWQPTAHELIIVPDDFSTIQEAIYYAWDGDMIFVRSGIYNELIRIDKAISLIGEERDTTIITGLNEGTVVSIGDNASISQFTIQSSSVMSGGISVNRANNIMILNNTIKNHRTGISLYYSSNLTLRNNNINNSKFDLSINGRSLSDFLHDIDTSNKINGNSIYYLVNQTDLTVNSVSHPDLGYLGIVNSKNITVTGLNITNNYEGILLAFSNNSIVNKVNLTDNRNGFHIVRCNGIEIFNSSVTWSNANGFYIDNCTYLTIKDNLIANNSFYGIRIEYAGNNLVKNNTIDNNADAGISIAVSSGNVVTDNFIVMGHQFEDYGHGITLATANNNIIQRNYIGLQKWVGLLIQHSDNNNIIENTVTSNGVGIFLESSNSNKIYHNNFIDNTNQTYVSDSMNIWNQSYPSGGNYWSNYTGVDLNKGVNQNLLGSDGIGDTPYIIDGNNKDNYPLMNPWETFVISDIASDVIDANENTVYFIYPDYQGVKPPGVKYAMLSDWTAAGYIVGMCSNRQYEVTDTNSSIVDSSDGSLKLSNETVVLFGGPVVNAPVNYYEKNRIAPLYFNNAGGVLYWHLANGTRLDDTAMTFSELETGNDMFVVEAFKDSSGNSIFIVYGYEWKGTFAGGKFFKFVIYPDISSYTDSFYVFRWTDSNGNDFADLNEIDPSPVASG
;
A
#
# COMPACT_ATOMS: atom_id res chain seq x y z
N MET A 1 1.07 25.01 -57.59
CA MET A 1 1.26 26.25 -58.37
C MET A 1 1.37 27.41 -57.38
N PHE A 2 2.49 28.16 -57.46
CA PHE A 2 2.81 29.51 -56.93
C PHE A 2 2.57 29.83 -55.44
N HIS A 3 3.61 30.02 -54.61
CA HIS A 3 4.50 31.19 -54.42
C HIS A 3 3.82 32.50 -53.93
N ALA A 4 4.08 32.80 -52.66
CA ALA A 4 4.35 34.07 -51.96
C ALA A 4 3.77 35.41 -52.47
N ASP A 5 3.23 36.23 -51.55
CA ASP A 5 3.90 37.48 -51.19
C ASP A 5 3.51 38.04 -49.80
N LYS A 6 4.47 38.74 -49.19
CA LYS A 6 4.45 39.40 -47.89
C LYS A 6 3.78 40.78 -47.96
N SER A 7 3.06 41.20 -46.91
CA SER A 7 3.34 42.47 -46.20
C SER A 7 2.31 42.82 -45.10
N ASN A 8 2.88 43.25 -43.96
CA ASN A 8 2.34 44.16 -42.95
C ASN A 8 1.12 43.75 -42.10
N LEU A 9 1.38 43.48 -40.81
CA LEU A 9 0.76 44.20 -39.70
C LEU A 9 1.55 44.06 -38.38
N LEU A 10 1.66 45.23 -37.74
CA LEU A 10 2.25 45.69 -36.48
C LEU A 10 2.29 44.76 -35.22
N LYS A 11 3.51 44.70 -34.64
CA LYS A 11 3.95 45.14 -33.29
C LYS A 11 3.48 44.45 -31.98
N VAL A 12 4.52 44.09 -31.19
CA VAL A 12 4.65 43.83 -29.73
C VAL A 12 4.09 42.48 -29.26
N GLY A 13 4.80 41.57 -28.58
CA GLY A 13 6.15 41.50 -28.02
C GLY A 13 6.25 40.19 -27.21
N ILE A 14 7.45 39.84 -26.74
CA ILE A 14 7.86 38.70 -25.88
C ILE A 14 8.61 37.60 -26.66
N SER A 15 9.92 37.56 -26.39
CA SER A 15 10.91 36.63 -26.95
C SER A 15 10.92 35.31 -26.18
N VAL A 16 10.79 34.21 -26.92
CA VAL A 16 11.27 32.87 -26.56
C VAL A 16 12.39 32.55 -27.55
N SER A 17 13.57 32.13 -27.07
CA SER A 17 14.61 31.57 -27.94
C SER A 17 15.12 30.26 -27.36
N ILE A 18 14.80 29.19 -28.08
CA ILE A 18 15.31 27.83 -27.92
C ILE A 18 16.62 27.67 -28.71
N ILE A 19 17.46 26.84 -28.12
CA ILE A 19 18.77 26.27 -28.47
C ILE A 19 18.97 25.89 -29.94
N PHE A 20 20.19 26.12 -30.45
CA PHE A 20 20.84 25.24 -31.43
C PHE A 20 22.34 25.07 -31.09
N VAL A 21 22.77 23.81 -31.00
CA VAL A 21 24.13 23.35 -30.72
C VAL A 21 24.98 23.40 -32.00
N CYS A 22 26.23 23.87 -31.88
CA CYS A 22 27.31 23.56 -32.81
C CYS A 22 28.61 23.28 -32.03
N ILE A 23 29.16 22.09 -32.24
CA ILE A 23 30.44 21.61 -31.70
C ILE A 23 31.58 22.26 -32.49
N LEU A 24 32.55 22.84 -31.78
CA LEU A 24 33.88 23.12 -32.30
C LEU A 24 34.90 22.88 -31.18
N ALA A 25 35.61 21.77 -31.29
CA ALA A 25 36.71 21.40 -30.42
C ALA A 25 37.89 22.37 -30.63
N LEU A 26 38.29 23.06 -29.56
CA LEU A 26 39.56 23.74 -29.45
C LEU A 26 40.26 23.20 -28.20
N ASN A 27 41.43 22.59 -28.43
CA ASN A 27 42.42 22.26 -27.41
C ASN A 27 42.77 23.53 -26.63
N ILE A 28 42.22 23.63 -25.42
CA ILE A 28 42.73 24.49 -24.36
C ILE A 28 43.27 23.50 -23.32
N GLY A 29 44.58 23.54 -23.09
CA GLY A 29 45.23 22.77 -22.03
C GLY A 29 44.55 23.07 -20.70
N GLU A 30 44.51 22.07 -19.84
CA GLU A 30 43.97 22.16 -18.48
C GLU A 30 44.50 23.43 -17.81
N VAL A 31 43.60 24.41 -17.67
CA VAL A 31 43.77 25.45 -16.68
C VAL A 31 43.51 24.74 -15.37
N SER A 32 44.56 24.54 -14.57
CA SER A 32 44.42 24.18 -13.17
C SER A 32 43.38 25.12 -12.57
N GLY A 33 42.21 24.57 -12.21
CA GLY A 33 41.17 25.33 -11.57
C GLY A 33 41.75 25.88 -10.28
N ALA A 34 42.07 27.17 -10.27
CA ALA A 34 42.35 27.88 -9.04
C ALA A 34 41.11 27.75 -8.17
N PHE A 35 41.22 27.00 -7.07
CA PHE A 35 40.30 27.04 -5.94
C PHE A 35 39.95 28.52 -5.66
N PRO A 36 38.71 28.98 -5.83
CA PRO A 36 38.40 30.37 -5.56
C PRO A 36 37.95 30.50 -4.11
N GLY A 37 38.82 30.97 -3.21
CA GLY A 37 38.38 31.54 -1.93
C GLY A 37 39.29 31.30 -0.74
N ALA A 38 39.13 32.14 0.28
CA ALA A 38 39.84 32.08 1.56
C ALA A 38 39.38 30.94 2.51
N LYS A 39 38.59 29.98 2.02
CA LYS A 39 38.02 28.82 2.74
C LYS A 39 38.55 27.53 2.10
N GLY A 40 38.64 26.43 2.85
CA GLY A 40 39.21 25.16 2.37
C GLY A 40 40.63 24.87 2.85
N LYS A 41 41.13 25.59 3.86
CA LYS A 41 42.47 25.36 4.42
C LYS A 41 42.64 23.92 4.95
N ILE A 42 43.86 23.43 4.99
CA ILE A 42 44.20 22.18 5.69
C ILE A 42 44.76 22.59 7.06
N VAL A 43 44.25 21.99 8.14
CA VAL A 43 44.90 22.02 9.47
C VAL A 43 45.71 20.74 9.63
N TYR A 44 46.86 20.79 10.31
CA TYR A 44 47.70 19.62 10.54
C TYR A 44 48.57 19.83 11.79
N MET A 45 49.07 18.73 12.35
CA MET A 45 50.08 18.74 13.40
C MET A 45 51.47 18.82 12.75
N GLY A 46 52.35 19.68 13.23
CA GLY A 46 53.72 19.81 12.75
C GLY A 46 54.72 19.95 13.90
N GLN A 47 55.95 19.47 13.70
CA GLN A 47 57.02 19.58 14.69
C GLN A 47 57.75 20.93 14.55
N ASP A 48 57.96 21.66 15.65
CA ASP A 48 58.76 22.89 15.57
C ASP A 48 60.27 22.57 15.46
N GLY A 49 61.01 23.40 14.73
CA GLY A 49 62.46 23.32 14.57
C GLY A 49 63.27 23.81 15.77
N ASP A 50 62.65 23.90 16.96
CA ASP A 50 63.27 24.34 18.22
C ASP A 50 64.21 23.24 18.80
N PRO A 51 65.33 23.59 19.47
CA PRO A 51 66.17 22.65 20.21
C PRO A 51 65.46 21.73 21.24
N THR A 52 64.24 22.03 21.70
CA THR A 52 63.36 21.10 22.44
C THR A 52 62.08 20.86 21.65
N PRO A 53 62.08 19.98 20.64
CA PRO A 53 60.99 19.92 19.68
C PRO A 53 59.71 19.36 20.31
N ASP A 54 58.64 20.14 20.19
CA ASP A 54 57.25 19.82 20.50
C ASP A 54 56.40 19.77 19.22
N TYR A 55 55.10 19.50 19.38
CA TYR A 55 54.13 19.42 18.29
C TYR A 55 53.13 20.55 18.40
N GLU A 56 52.91 21.22 17.28
CA GLU A 56 52.08 22.41 17.17
C GLU A 56 51.05 22.24 16.05
N ILE A 57 49.94 22.98 16.15
CA ILE A 57 48.90 23.01 15.13
C ILE A 57 49.21 24.09 14.10
N TYR A 58 49.26 23.69 12.83
CA TYR A 58 49.46 24.56 11.69
C TYR A 58 48.24 24.56 10.77
N THR A 59 48.10 25.61 9.95
CA THR A 59 47.16 25.64 8.82
C THR A 59 47.85 26.06 7.54
N MET A 60 47.36 25.58 6.40
CA MET A 60 47.84 25.96 5.07
C MET A 60 46.70 26.00 4.06
N ASN A 61 46.94 26.54 2.87
CA ASN A 61 46.01 26.46 1.75
C ASN A 61 46.03 25.05 1.11
N PRO A 62 44.99 24.67 0.33
CA PRO A 62 44.93 23.40 -0.42
C PRO A 62 46.10 23.09 -1.38
N ASP A 63 46.89 24.12 -1.72
CA ASP A 63 48.04 24.05 -2.62
C ASP A 63 49.39 24.02 -1.87
N GLY A 64 49.36 23.93 -0.54
CA GLY A 64 50.55 23.95 0.33
C GLY A 64 51.10 25.35 0.64
N SER A 65 50.49 26.41 0.11
CA SER A 65 50.91 27.79 0.40
C SER A 65 50.31 28.34 1.70
N ASN A 66 50.80 29.49 2.18
CA ASN A 66 50.29 30.19 3.37
C ASN A 66 50.30 29.36 4.68
N ILE A 67 51.33 28.54 4.89
CA ILE A 67 51.56 27.85 6.16
C ILE A 67 51.57 28.87 7.32
N THR A 68 50.72 28.65 8.31
CA THR A 68 50.51 29.52 9.49
C THR A 68 50.46 28.66 10.74
N LYS A 69 51.36 28.91 11.70
CA LYS A 69 51.36 28.28 13.02
C LYS A 69 50.23 28.87 13.90
N LEU A 70 49.40 28.04 14.54
CA LEU A 70 48.23 28.46 15.35
C LEU A 70 48.45 28.32 16.87
N THR A 71 49.32 27.40 17.27
CA THR A 71 49.77 27.17 18.64
C THR A 71 51.29 27.41 18.66
N ASP A 72 51.82 27.97 19.74
CA ASP A 72 53.23 28.44 19.81
C ASP A 72 53.60 28.52 21.29
N ASP A 73 53.57 27.36 21.94
CA ASP A 73 53.89 27.15 23.35
C ASP A 73 54.53 25.79 23.57
N ASP A 74 55.47 25.70 24.54
CA ASP A 74 56.29 24.51 24.85
C ASP A 74 55.49 23.27 25.36
N VAL A 75 54.35 22.95 24.76
CA VAL A 75 53.36 21.92 25.14
C VAL A 75 52.97 21.07 23.93
N TYR A 76 52.48 19.87 24.19
CA TYR A 76 52.04 18.97 23.14
C TYR A 76 50.65 19.36 22.63
N ASP A 77 50.56 19.84 21.38
CA ASP A 77 49.31 20.12 20.67
C ASP A 77 49.19 19.25 19.40
N ALA A 78 48.13 18.43 19.30
CA ALA A 78 48.00 17.39 18.27
C ALA A 78 46.53 17.12 17.86
N ASN A 79 46.30 16.16 16.95
CA ASN A 79 44.98 15.71 16.48
C ASN A 79 43.99 16.85 16.13
N PRO A 80 44.34 17.81 15.26
CA PRO A 80 43.42 18.88 14.94
C PRO A 80 42.25 18.40 14.07
N ALA A 81 41.06 18.89 14.35
CA ALA A 81 39.84 18.64 13.58
C ALA A 81 38.99 19.91 13.43
N TRP A 82 38.62 20.25 12.21
CA TRP A 82 37.76 21.38 11.91
C TRP A 82 36.31 21.08 12.29
N SER A 83 35.69 22.06 12.96
CA SER A 83 34.24 22.13 13.02
C SER A 83 33.63 22.25 11.63
N LYS A 84 32.45 21.65 11.42
CA LYS A 84 31.82 21.54 10.10
C LYS A 84 31.41 22.88 9.47
N ASN A 85 31.26 23.93 10.29
CA ASN A 85 31.05 25.31 9.82
C ASN A 85 32.36 26.11 9.66
N GLY A 86 33.52 25.50 9.91
CA GLY A 86 34.85 26.11 9.81
C GLY A 86 35.14 27.19 10.86
N SER A 87 34.31 27.32 11.90
CA SER A 87 34.40 28.41 12.89
C SER A 87 35.28 28.09 14.11
N LYS A 88 35.62 26.82 14.30
CA LYS A 88 36.44 26.27 15.37
C LYS A 88 37.33 25.12 14.88
N ILE A 89 38.41 24.89 15.61
CA ILE A 89 39.27 23.70 15.51
C ILE A 89 39.26 23.04 16.88
N ALA A 90 38.90 21.75 16.95
CA ALA A 90 39.17 20.90 18.11
C ALA A 90 40.58 20.32 17.98
N PHE A 91 41.29 20.16 19.08
CA PHE A 91 42.65 19.62 19.11
C PHE A 91 42.94 19.03 20.48
N VAL A 92 43.94 18.17 20.55
CA VAL A 92 44.46 17.62 21.80
C VAL A 92 45.53 18.57 22.34
N SER A 93 45.54 18.81 23.64
CA SER A 93 46.56 19.62 24.30
C SER A 93 46.92 19.08 25.69
N THR A 94 48.20 19.08 26.05
CA THR A 94 48.67 18.84 27.43
C THR A 94 48.79 20.15 28.23
N ARG A 95 48.28 21.27 27.70
CA ARG A 95 48.34 22.58 28.34
C ARG A 95 47.57 22.58 29.66
N ASN A 96 48.21 23.08 30.72
CA ASN A 96 47.57 23.25 32.03
C ASN A 96 47.19 24.73 32.27
N ILE A 97 45.89 25.03 32.22
CA ILE A 97 45.35 26.33 32.62
C ILE A 97 44.64 26.18 33.97
N ASP A 98 44.94 27.09 34.91
CA ASP A 98 44.27 27.21 36.22
C ASP A 98 44.29 25.99 37.15
N GLY A 99 45.22 25.05 36.95
CA GLY A 99 45.34 23.85 37.80
C GLY A 99 44.32 22.75 37.49
N GLY A 100 43.68 22.83 36.31
CA GLY A 100 42.72 21.84 35.81
C GLY A 100 43.36 20.57 35.21
N ASN A 101 44.66 20.61 34.90
CA ASN A 101 45.42 19.45 34.40
C ASN A 101 46.76 19.34 35.18
N PRO A 102 46.74 18.90 36.46
CA PRO A 102 47.95 18.81 37.28
C PRO A 102 48.90 17.67 36.90
N GLU A 103 48.49 16.75 36.01
CA GLU A 103 49.20 15.50 35.74
C GLU A 103 49.87 15.44 34.35
N GLY A 104 49.55 16.38 33.44
CA GLY A 104 50.12 16.46 32.09
C GLY A 104 49.49 15.47 31.11
N ASP A 105 48.25 15.05 31.36
CA ASP A 105 47.45 14.20 30.49
C ASP A 105 46.89 14.97 29.28
N GLU A 106 46.51 14.24 28.25
CA GLU A 106 46.00 14.78 26.99
C GLU A 106 44.50 15.06 27.09
N GLU A 107 44.09 16.29 26.83
CA GLU A 107 42.69 16.72 26.92
C GLU A 107 42.21 17.31 25.60
N ILE A 108 40.90 17.31 25.35
CA ILE A 108 40.28 17.93 24.18
C ILE A 108 40.09 19.42 24.44
N TRP A 109 40.63 20.24 23.53
CA TRP A 109 40.51 21.69 23.49
C TRP A 109 39.85 22.15 22.20
N ILE A 110 39.31 23.36 22.21
CA ILE A 110 38.85 24.06 21.02
C ILE A 110 39.48 25.44 20.91
N MET A 111 39.71 25.92 19.69
CA MET A 111 40.18 27.28 19.40
C MET A 111 39.52 27.88 18.16
N ASN A 112 39.69 29.18 17.98
CA ASN A 112 39.31 29.87 16.75
C ASN A 112 40.30 29.51 15.61
N PRO A 113 39.89 29.66 14.33
CA PRO A 113 40.70 29.36 13.14
C PRO A 113 42.00 30.20 13.02
N ASP A 114 42.09 31.27 13.80
CA ASP A 114 43.25 32.17 13.87
C ASP A 114 44.17 31.86 15.08
N GLY A 115 43.92 30.76 15.80
CA GLY A 115 44.67 30.33 16.98
C GLY A 115 44.24 30.97 18.31
N THR A 116 43.28 31.91 18.29
CA THR A 116 42.80 32.59 19.51
C THR A 116 41.68 31.80 20.22
N GLY A 117 41.32 32.18 21.45
CA GLY A 117 40.12 31.66 22.11
C GLY A 117 40.17 30.19 22.54
N LYS A 118 41.37 29.68 22.85
CA LYS A 118 41.63 28.32 23.35
C LYS A 118 40.80 28.02 24.61
N THR A 119 40.01 26.95 24.59
CA THR A 119 39.12 26.51 25.69
C THR A 119 39.21 25.00 25.86
N GLN A 120 39.42 24.52 27.08
CA GLN A 120 39.41 23.09 27.43
C GLN A 120 37.97 22.57 27.52
N LEU A 121 37.70 21.37 26.99
CA LEU A 121 36.38 20.74 27.03
C LEU A 121 36.31 19.52 27.97
N THR A 122 37.40 18.78 28.11
CA THR A 122 37.48 17.60 28.98
C THR A 122 38.36 17.87 30.21
N PHE A 123 37.96 17.35 31.37
CA PHE A 123 38.57 17.67 32.68
C PHE A 123 38.65 16.41 33.54
N ASN A 124 39.61 15.55 33.27
CA ASN A 124 39.81 14.29 33.96
C ASN A 124 41.31 13.99 34.16
N SER A 125 41.66 12.73 34.45
CA SER A 125 43.05 12.29 34.67
C SER A 125 43.44 11.21 33.66
N ALA A 126 42.77 11.21 32.52
CA ALA A 126 42.87 10.20 31.47
C ALA A 126 43.12 10.92 30.15
N ASN A 127 43.69 10.22 29.19
CA ASN A 127 43.96 10.78 27.88
C ASN A 127 42.71 10.74 27.02
N ASP A 128 42.26 11.91 26.59
CA ASP A 128 41.22 12.12 25.61
C ASP A 128 41.86 12.60 24.29
N ARG A 129 41.63 11.86 23.20
CA ARG A 129 42.35 12.03 21.92
C ARG A 129 41.43 12.00 20.71
N GLU A 130 41.98 12.38 19.56
CA GLU A 130 41.39 12.13 18.24
C GLU A 130 39.94 12.64 18.08
N PRO A 131 39.68 13.94 18.36
CA PRO A 131 38.33 14.47 18.26
C PRO A 131 37.86 14.58 16.80
N ASP A 132 36.57 14.37 16.57
CA ASP A 132 35.88 14.75 15.32
C ASP A 132 34.51 15.40 15.62
N TRP A 133 34.09 16.31 14.74
CA TRP A 133 32.86 17.06 14.89
C TRP A 133 31.70 16.39 14.16
N SER A 134 30.57 16.29 14.87
CA SER A 134 29.29 15.98 14.22
C SER A 134 28.99 16.93 13.05
N PRO A 135 28.30 16.46 11.98
CA PRO A 135 27.92 17.28 10.82
C PRO A 135 27.13 18.54 11.22
N TRP A 136 26.40 18.47 12.33
CA TRP A 136 25.57 19.55 12.86
C TRP A 136 26.33 20.53 13.76
N GLY A 137 27.58 20.23 14.12
CA GLY A 137 28.42 21.06 14.99
C GLY A 137 27.90 21.18 16.43
N ASP A 138 27.03 20.27 16.88
CA ASP A 138 26.44 20.25 18.22
C ASP A 138 27.15 19.26 19.17
N ARG A 139 27.84 18.26 18.62
CA ARG A 139 28.57 17.22 19.35
C ARG A 139 29.98 16.97 18.82
N ILE A 140 30.85 16.44 19.69
CA ILE A 140 32.20 15.96 19.39
C ILE A 140 32.29 14.48 19.78
N VAL A 141 32.81 13.65 18.88
CA VAL A 141 33.21 12.26 19.19
C VAL A 141 34.72 12.21 19.39
N PHE A 142 35.21 11.38 20.30
CA PHE A 142 36.63 11.30 20.64
C PHE A 142 36.96 9.95 21.30
N SER A 143 38.24 9.61 21.38
CA SER A 143 38.75 8.39 22.03
C SER A 143 39.17 8.72 23.47
N SER A 144 38.85 7.89 24.46
CA SER A 144 39.24 8.13 25.86
C SER A 144 39.60 6.85 26.60
N ASN A 145 40.68 6.88 27.40
CA ASN A 145 41.10 5.74 28.24
C ASN A 145 40.62 5.83 29.71
N ARG A 146 39.62 6.67 30.00
CA ARG A 146 39.13 6.92 31.37
C ARG A 146 38.61 5.68 32.12
N ASP A 147 38.28 4.61 31.40
CA ASP A 147 37.78 3.34 31.97
C ASP A 147 38.79 2.17 31.91
N GLY A 148 40.03 2.43 31.47
CA GLY A 148 41.15 1.47 31.53
C GLY A 148 41.82 1.19 30.19
N ASP A 149 41.05 1.21 29.10
CA ASP A 149 41.45 1.12 27.69
C ASP A 149 40.73 2.20 26.87
N TYR A 150 41.26 2.51 25.69
CA TYR A 150 40.67 3.53 24.82
C TYR A 150 39.34 3.04 24.27
N GLU A 151 38.31 3.84 24.48
CA GLU A 151 36.96 3.61 23.98
C GLU A 151 36.46 4.89 23.30
N ILE A 152 35.45 4.77 22.44
CA ILE A 152 34.82 5.89 21.76
C ILE A 152 33.79 6.55 22.68
N TYR A 153 33.91 7.86 22.83
CA TYR A 153 33.03 8.73 23.59
C TYR A 153 32.42 9.82 22.72
N VAL A 154 31.29 10.37 23.18
CA VAL A 154 30.67 11.55 22.59
C VAL A 154 30.31 12.55 23.67
N MET A 155 30.41 13.85 23.36
CA MET A 155 30.00 14.95 24.23
C MET A 155 29.33 16.08 23.44
N ASP A 156 28.63 16.97 24.13
CA ASP A 156 28.17 18.24 23.57
C ASP A 156 29.38 19.17 23.35
N THR A 157 29.30 20.13 22.42
CA THR A 157 30.43 21.02 22.07
C THR A 157 30.85 22.00 23.16
N ASP A 158 30.11 22.06 24.27
CA ASP A 158 30.48 22.78 25.48
C ASP A 158 31.20 21.90 26.53
N GLY A 159 31.50 20.64 26.19
CA GLY A 159 32.15 19.65 27.05
C GLY A 159 31.19 18.89 27.98
N THR A 160 29.88 19.16 27.92
CA THR A 160 28.90 18.48 28.77
C THR A 160 28.35 17.20 28.14
N LYS A 161 27.55 16.45 28.93
CA LYS A 161 26.87 15.20 28.50
C LYS A 161 27.78 14.13 27.89
N VAL A 162 29.01 14.01 28.41
CA VAL A 162 29.93 12.95 28.01
C VAL A 162 29.29 11.57 28.18
N LYS A 163 29.32 10.76 27.14
CA LYS A 163 28.75 9.41 27.08
C LYS A 163 29.70 8.45 26.36
N GLN A 164 29.96 7.29 26.97
CA GLN A 164 30.67 6.18 26.33
C GLN A 164 29.79 5.51 25.26
N LEU A 165 30.36 5.22 24.08
CA LEU A 165 29.69 4.55 22.96
C LEU A 165 30.14 3.10 22.76
N THR A 166 31.42 2.80 23.01
CA THR A 166 32.00 1.44 22.94
C THR A 166 32.47 0.99 24.32
N ASN A 167 32.38 -0.32 24.58
CA ASN A 167 32.82 -0.93 25.84
C ASN A 167 33.14 -2.40 25.57
N ASN A 168 34.34 -2.63 25.05
CA ASN A 168 34.86 -3.95 24.75
C ASN A 168 35.92 -4.34 25.79
N THR A 169 36.15 -5.65 25.99
CA THR A 169 37.10 -6.08 27.01
C THR A 169 38.50 -6.18 26.43
N SER A 170 39.36 -5.21 26.78
CA SER A 170 40.84 -5.20 26.76
C SER A 170 41.57 -4.78 25.48
N SER A 171 41.06 -3.78 24.75
CA SER A 171 41.76 -3.27 23.57
C SER A 171 41.27 -1.89 23.11
N ALA A 172 42.13 -1.15 22.40
CA ALA A 172 41.93 0.25 22.08
C ALA A 172 41.05 0.45 20.83
N ASP A 173 39.95 1.19 21.00
CA ASP A 173 39.15 1.76 19.91
C ASP A 173 39.58 3.22 19.68
N GLY A 174 39.70 3.65 18.42
CA GLY A 174 40.17 5.00 18.11
C GLY A 174 39.86 5.55 16.71
N LYS A 175 40.30 6.79 16.48
CA LYS A 175 40.00 7.68 15.34
C LYS A 175 38.55 7.57 14.86
N PRO A 176 37.59 7.98 15.70
CA PRO A 176 36.22 8.06 15.27
C PRO A 176 36.04 9.18 14.22
N SER A 177 35.29 8.91 13.16
CA SER A 177 34.87 9.89 12.15
C SER A 177 33.36 9.81 11.91
N TRP A 178 32.70 10.97 11.87
CA TRP A 178 31.27 11.08 11.68
C TRP A 178 30.87 10.94 10.21
N SER A 179 29.77 10.22 9.98
CA SER A 179 29.05 10.34 8.72
C SER A 179 28.49 11.78 8.55
N PRO A 180 28.49 12.34 7.32
CA PRO A 180 27.93 13.64 6.96
C PRO A 180 26.42 13.72 7.18
N LEU A 181 25.72 12.58 7.24
CA LEU A 181 24.29 12.51 7.57
C LEU A 181 24.02 12.57 9.08
N GLY A 182 25.03 12.30 9.91
CA GLY A 182 24.90 12.39 11.35
C GLY A 182 24.21 11.20 12.02
N ASP A 183 24.12 10.07 11.33
CA ASP A 183 23.46 8.86 11.81
C ASP A 183 24.47 7.77 12.23
N LYS A 184 25.70 7.79 11.69
CA LYS A 184 26.75 6.79 11.92
C LYS A 184 28.11 7.37 12.28
N ILE A 185 28.93 6.54 12.94
CA ILE A 185 30.34 6.78 13.28
C ILE A 185 31.17 5.60 12.78
N VAL A 186 32.23 5.87 12.02
CA VAL A 186 33.27 4.89 11.67
C VAL A 186 34.44 5.03 12.64
N PHE A 187 35.09 3.94 13.01
CA PHE A 187 36.25 3.94 13.92
C PHE A 187 37.09 2.67 13.66
N TYR A 188 38.32 2.62 14.16
CA TYR A 188 39.05 1.35 14.24
C TYR A 188 38.90 0.75 15.63
N GLY A 189 38.80 -0.57 15.73
CA GLY A 189 38.72 -1.33 16.97
C GLY A 189 39.46 -2.65 16.85
N TYR A 190 39.64 -3.39 17.95
CA TYR A 190 40.52 -4.56 17.97
C TYR A 190 39.74 -5.89 18.10
N ASP A 191 40.03 -6.84 17.22
CA ASP A 191 39.47 -8.22 17.25
C ASP A 191 40.54 -9.33 17.19
N GLY A 192 41.82 -8.93 17.21
CA GLY A 192 43.01 -9.77 17.07
C GLY A 192 44.16 -8.95 16.43
N ASP A 193 43.77 -8.09 15.52
CA ASP A 193 44.43 -6.91 14.97
C ASP A 193 43.41 -5.75 14.95
N HIS A 194 43.81 -4.54 14.53
CA HIS A 194 42.83 -3.45 14.38
C HIS A 194 42.06 -3.63 13.07
N GLU A 195 40.76 -3.41 13.12
CA GLU A 195 39.87 -3.47 11.97
C GLU A 195 38.94 -2.26 11.98
N ILE A 196 38.34 -1.92 10.84
CA ILE A 196 37.39 -0.82 10.72
C ILE A 196 36.00 -1.31 11.11
N PHE A 197 35.37 -0.57 12.01
CA PHE A 197 34.00 -0.77 12.46
C PHE A 197 33.15 0.45 12.14
N VAL A 198 31.85 0.23 12.01
CA VAL A 198 30.84 1.28 11.92
C VAL A 198 29.74 1.01 12.94
N MET A 199 29.23 2.06 13.56
CA MET A 199 28.11 1.99 14.49
C MET A 199 27.10 3.10 14.25
N ASP A 200 25.88 2.92 14.76
CA ASP A 200 24.94 4.02 14.84
C ASP A 200 25.40 5.03 15.91
N VAL A 201 25.11 6.31 15.71
CA VAL A 201 25.55 7.43 16.56
C VAL A 201 25.23 7.28 18.05
N ASN A 202 24.26 6.45 18.40
CA ASN A 202 23.87 6.19 19.79
C ASN A 202 24.73 5.09 20.47
N GLY A 203 25.67 4.47 19.76
CA GLY A 203 26.55 3.39 20.23
C GLY A 203 25.98 1.98 20.05
N ILE A 204 24.98 1.79 19.19
CA ILE A 204 24.41 0.46 18.89
C ILE A 204 24.75 0.01 17.47
N SER A 205 24.37 -1.23 17.12
CA SER A 205 24.54 -1.79 15.77
C SER A 205 26.00 -1.84 15.27
N ILE A 206 26.96 -2.02 16.16
CA ILE A 206 28.38 -2.10 15.80
C ILE A 206 28.60 -3.24 14.80
N THR A 207 29.14 -2.91 13.63
CA THR A 207 29.39 -3.82 12.51
C THR A 207 30.84 -3.68 12.07
N GLN A 208 31.55 -4.81 11.97
CA GLN A 208 32.91 -4.88 11.44
C GLN A 208 32.87 -4.80 9.91
N LEU A 209 33.62 -3.86 9.31
CA LEU A 209 33.67 -3.62 7.86
C LEU A 209 34.86 -4.31 7.18
N THR A 210 35.96 -4.51 7.91
CA THR A 210 37.18 -5.15 7.42
C THR A 210 37.54 -6.35 8.30
N ASN A 211 38.07 -7.41 7.68
CA ASN A 211 38.54 -8.59 8.40
C ASN A 211 39.63 -9.26 7.56
N ASN A 212 40.88 -9.09 7.97
CA ASN A 212 42.03 -9.55 7.24
C ASN A 212 43.14 -10.02 8.20
N VAL A 213 44.42 -9.97 7.77
CA VAL A 213 45.55 -10.50 8.57
C VAL A 213 46.52 -9.40 9.00
N VAL A 214 46.18 -8.15 8.70
CA VAL A 214 46.93 -6.97 9.08
C VAL A 214 45.96 -5.86 9.53
N SER A 215 46.48 -4.93 10.32
CA SER A 215 45.65 -3.87 10.89
C SER A 215 45.12 -2.89 9.85
N ASP A 216 43.81 -2.66 9.85
CA ASP A 216 43.13 -1.58 9.16
C ASP A 216 42.78 -0.46 10.17
N ILE A 217 43.31 0.75 9.96
CA ILE A 217 43.27 1.87 10.91
C ILE A 217 42.98 3.22 10.23
N TRP A 218 42.72 4.25 11.04
CA TRP A 218 42.53 5.65 10.63
C TRP A 218 41.47 5.86 9.52
N PRO A 219 40.21 5.48 9.77
CA PRO A 219 39.14 5.70 8.80
C PRO A 219 38.70 7.17 8.73
N ASP A 220 38.29 7.62 7.55
CA ASP A 220 37.62 8.90 7.32
C ASP A 220 36.50 8.78 6.27
N TRP A 221 35.38 9.46 6.53
CA TRP A 221 34.18 9.41 5.69
C TRP A 221 34.25 10.44 4.55
N SER A 222 33.81 10.05 3.35
CA SER A 222 33.66 11.03 2.27
C SER A 222 32.52 12.02 2.56
N PRO A 223 32.61 13.28 2.10
CA PRO A 223 31.60 14.31 2.41
C PRO A 223 30.20 14.00 1.88
N ASP A 224 30.11 13.24 0.78
CA ASP A 224 28.84 12.79 0.17
C ASP A 224 28.31 11.49 0.77
N GLY A 225 29.14 10.82 1.55
CA GLY A 225 28.84 9.58 2.20
C GLY A 225 28.90 8.30 1.41
N SER A 226 29.44 8.37 0.21
CA SER A 226 29.55 7.20 -0.65
C SER A 226 30.76 6.33 -0.34
N LYS A 227 31.77 6.82 0.40
CA LYS A 227 33.04 6.11 0.64
C LYS A 227 33.59 6.29 2.04
N ILE A 228 34.42 5.33 2.44
CA ILE A 228 35.32 5.42 3.59
C ILE A 228 36.75 5.26 3.07
N ALA A 229 37.63 6.20 3.39
CA ALA A 229 39.07 6.04 3.22
C ALA A 229 39.66 5.47 4.52
N PHE A 230 40.59 4.53 4.43
CA PHE A 230 41.26 3.95 5.59
C PHE A 230 42.68 3.49 5.22
N VAL A 231 43.48 3.14 6.20
CA VAL A 231 44.86 2.67 6.01
C VAL A 231 44.95 1.20 6.34
N ARG A 232 45.53 0.42 5.43
CA ARG A 232 45.95 -0.95 5.72
C ARG A 232 47.44 -0.96 6.03
N ASP A 233 47.80 -1.31 7.26
CA ASP A 233 49.15 -1.19 7.82
C ASP A 233 49.83 -2.56 7.95
N TRP A 234 50.96 -2.74 7.26
CA TRP A 234 51.71 -3.99 7.17
C TRP A 234 53.04 -3.96 7.93
N ASP A 235 53.37 -2.87 8.66
CA ASP A 235 54.64 -2.56 9.35
C ASP A 235 55.94 -3.08 8.65
N PRO A 236 56.78 -2.21 8.06
CA PRO A 236 56.87 -0.77 8.29
C PRO A 236 56.16 0.11 7.27
N ASN A 237 55.29 -0.44 6.42
CA ASN A 237 54.60 0.29 5.37
C ASN A 237 53.09 0.30 5.60
N GLY A 238 52.39 1.26 5.01
CA GLY A 238 50.93 1.35 5.06
C GLY A 238 50.40 2.02 3.81
N ASP A 239 49.26 1.56 3.30
CA ASP A 239 48.64 2.08 2.09
C ASP A 239 47.20 2.52 2.34
N ILE A 240 46.76 3.54 1.60
CA ILE A 240 45.39 4.06 1.68
C ILE A 240 44.49 3.23 0.77
N TYR A 241 43.34 2.85 1.32
CA TYR A 241 42.28 2.09 0.66
C TYR A 241 40.97 2.86 0.74
N LEU A 242 40.09 2.62 -0.25
CA LEU A 242 38.71 3.08 -0.26
C LEU A 242 37.75 1.89 -0.19
N MET A 243 36.63 2.04 0.48
CA MET A 243 35.52 1.08 0.47
C MET A 243 34.17 1.80 0.46
N GLU A 244 33.10 1.08 0.14
CA GLU A 244 31.73 1.55 0.42
C GLU A 244 31.45 1.49 1.94
N PRO A 245 30.45 2.23 2.46
CA PRO A 245 30.09 2.20 3.88
C PRO A 245 29.63 0.83 4.43
N ASP A 246 29.31 -0.13 3.56
CA ASP A 246 28.97 -1.50 3.94
C ASP A 246 30.18 -2.45 3.97
N GLY A 247 31.39 -1.92 3.73
CA GLY A 247 32.66 -2.67 3.70
C GLY A 247 33.00 -3.28 2.33
N ALA A 248 32.11 -3.16 1.34
CA ALA A 248 32.35 -3.70 0.01
C ALA A 248 33.37 -2.86 -0.81
N ASN A 249 33.85 -3.45 -1.91
CA ASN A 249 34.69 -2.80 -2.92
C ASN A 249 36.00 -2.16 -2.39
N GLN A 250 36.62 -2.77 -1.38
CA GLN A 250 37.93 -2.35 -0.86
C GLN A 250 38.98 -2.26 -1.99
N THR A 251 39.49 -1.06 -2.25
CA THR A 251 40.41 -0.75 -3.36
C THR A 251 41.58 0.09 -2.88
N GLN A 252 42.80 -0.39 -3.10
CA GLN A 252 44.04 0.35 -2.81
C GLN A 252 44.19 1.56 -3.74
N ILE A 253 44.63 2.71 -3.22
CA ILE A 253 44.86 3.93 -4.02
C ILE A 253 46.29 4.50 -3.94
N THR A 254 47.12 4.05 -2.99
CA THR A 254 48.58 4.36 -2.94
C THR A 254 49.40 3.10 -3.22
N PHE A 255 50.55 3.23 -3.90
CA PHE A 255 51.34 2.06 -4.38
C PHE A 255 52.86 2.26 -4.31
N ASP A 256 53.34 3.23 -3.55
CA ASP A 256 54.76 3.63 -3.52
C ASP A 256 55.64 2.80 -2.56
N GLY A 257 55.02 1.91 -1.76
CA GLY A 257 55.72 1.06 -0.79
C GLY A 257 56.28 1.84 0.39
N LYS A 258 55.64 2.96 0.76
CA LYS A 258 56.00 3.83 1.89
C LYS A 258 54.93 3.75 2.98
N ARG A 259 55.05 4.60 4.00
CA ARG A 259 54.00 4.84 4.99
C ARG A 259 53.07 5.92 4.45
N ASN A 260 51.86 5.54 4.05
CA ASN A 260 50.79 6.45 3.62
C ASN A 260 49.65 6.43 4.64
N HIS A 261 49.62 7.40 5.54
CA HIS A 261 48.83 7.37 6.78
C HIS A 261 47.83 8.55 6.88
N TRP A 262 46.86 8.47 7.79
CA TRP A 262 45.87 9.52 8.12
C TRP A 262 45.24 10.22 6.89
N PRO A 263 44.45 9.48 6.08
CA PRO A 263 43.70 10.10 5.00
C PRO A 263 42.64 11.06 5.55
N ALA A 264 42.45 12.20 4.88
CA ALA A 264 41.36 13.12 5.13
C ALA A 264 40.78 13.64 3.82
N TRP A 265 39.46 13.58 3.68
CA TRP A 265 38.77 14.01 2.46
C TRP A 265 38.70 15.53 2.34
N SER A 266 38.89 16.05 1.12
CA SER A 266 38.54 17.43 0.82
C SER A 266 37.02 17.64 0.92
N PRO A 267 36.54 18.84 1.27
CA PRO A 267 35.11 19.08 1.50
C PRO A 267 34.23 18.86 0.27
N ASP A 268 34.81 18.92 -0.93
CA ASP A 268 34.13 18.66 -2.20
C ASP A 268 34.25 17.20 -2.68
N GLY A 269 34.89 16.32 -1.90
CA GLY A 269 35.07 14.91 -2.19
C GLY A 269 36.01 14.59 -3.35
N LYS A 270 36.77 15.58 -3.87
CA LYS A 270 37.62 15.38 -5.06
C LYS A 270 39.06 15.03 -4.74
N ARG A 271 39.53 15.33 -3.54
CA ARG A 271 40.92 15.11 -3.11
C ARG A 271 40.96 14.43 -1.76
N ILE A 272 42.08 13.78 -1.50
CA ILE A 272 42.44 13.23 -0.19
C ILE A 272 43.78 13.84 0.18
N SER A 273 43.89 14.44 1.37
CA SER A 273 45.19 14.74 1.99
C SER A 273 45.60 13.57 2.87
N TYR A 274 46.89 13.31 2.96
CA TYR A 274 47.42 12.19 3.73
C TYR A 274 48.90 12.43 4.05
N VAL A 275 49.43 11.65 4.97
CA VAL A 275 50.85 11.69 5.33
C VAL A 275 51.62 10.68 4.49
N SER A 276 52.77 11.04 3.93
CA SER A 276 53.65 10.11 3.22
C SER A 276 55.11 10.25 3.65
N THR A 277 55.87 9.16 3.51
CA THR A 277 57.33 9.09 3.76
C THR A 277 58.14 8.81 2.49
N VAL A 278 57.61 9.24 1.34
CA VAL A 278 58.25 9.07 0.03
C VAL A 278 59.62 9.75 -0.03
N ASP A 279 59.76 10.95 0.52
CA ASP A 279 60.97 11.77 0.48
C ASP A 279 61.94 11.59 1.66
N GLY A 280 61.48 11.01 2.78
CA GLY A 280 62.36 10.47 3.83
C GLY A 280 61.92 10.76 5.26
N ASP A 281 60.99 11.69 5.46
CA ASP A 281 60.35 12.11 6.70
C ASP A 281 58.82 12.15 6.55
N TYR A 282 58.07 12.56 7.57
CA TYR A 282 56.60 12.56 7.52
C TYR A 282 56.12 13.92 7.01
N GLU A 283 55.55 13.91 5.82
CA GLU A 283 55.08 15.12 5.14
C GLU A 283 53.63 14.96 4.68
N ILE A 284 52.91 16.08 4.59
CA ILE A 284 51.55 16.12 4.06
C ILE A 284 51.58 16.11 2.53
N TYR A 285 50.89 15.16 1.94
CA TYR A 285 50.62 15.03 0.52
C TYR A 285 49.12 15.17 0.24
N SER A 286 48.79 15.43 -1.02
CA SER A 286 47.41 15.38 -1.50
C SER A 286 47.33 14.76 -2.89
N MET A 287 46.29 13.96 -3.12
CA MET A 287 45.99 13.32 -4.40
C MET A 287 44.51 13.51 -4.75
N ASN A 288 44.15 13.23 -5.99
CA ASN A 288 42.75 13.06 -6.37
C ASN A 288 42.15 11.83 -5.66
N ALA A 289 40.83 11.80 -5.48
CA ALA A 289 40.12 10.69 -4.84
C ALA A 289 40.34 9.32 -5.53
N ASP A 290 40.74 9.31 -6.80
CA ASP A 290 41.07 8.09 -7.56
C ASP A 290 42.54 7.66 -7.43
N GLY A 291 43.33 8.32 -6.58
CA GLY A 291 44.76 8.08 -6.37
C GLY A 291 45.69 8.78 -7.35
N SER A 292 45.16 9.52 -8.34
CA SER A 292 45.97 10.24 -9.33
C SER A 292 46.43 11.63 -8.81
N ASN A 293 47.34 12.27 -9.56
CA ASN A 293 47.75 13.66 -9.32
C ASN A 293 48.32 13.95 -7.91
N VAL A 294 49.17 13.05 -7.41
CA VAL A 294 49.88 13.19 -6.13
C VAL A 294 50.74 14.46 -6.12
N THR A 295 50.57 15.29 -5.10
CA THR A 295 51.28 16.56 -4.86
C THR A 295 51.74 16.61 -3.41
N GLN A 296 53.02 16.91 -3.19
CA GLN A 296 53.57 17.19 -1.87
C GLN A 296 53.19 18.61 -1.41
N LEU A 297 52.66 18.77 -0.21
CA LEU A 297 52.20 20.05 0.33
C LEU A 297 53.18 20.67 1.35
N THR A 298 53.87 19.84 2.14
CA THR A 298 54.91 20.24 3.10
C THR A 298 56.24 19.56 2.76
N ALA A 299 57.38 20.19 3.06
CA ALA A 299 58.73 19.71 2.67
C ALA A 299 59.83 20.22 3.63
N ASN A 300 59.54 20.22 4.92
CA ASN A 300 60.41 20.74 5.96
C ASN A 300 61.38 19.64 6.45
N VAL A 301 62.64 19.71 5.99
CA VAL A 301 63.66 18.70 6.27
C VAL A 301 63.79 18.36 7.76
N GLY A 302 63.52 17.10 8.11
CA GLY A 302 63.65 16.54 9.45
C GLY A 302 62.50 16.85 10.39
N SER A 303 61.36 17.32 9.86
CA SER A 303 60.11 17.56 10.60
C SER A 303 59.21 16.32 10.63
N TYR A 304 58.20 16.36 11.49
CA TYR A 304 57.11 15.41 11.53
C TYR A 304 55.79 16.17 11.34
N ASP A 305 55.28 16.17 10.10
CA ASP A 305 54.01 16.79 9.74
C ASP A 305 52.97 15.67 9.53
N ALA A 306 51.88 15.68 10.31
CA ALA A 306 50.90 14.61 10.31
C ALA A 306 49.47 15.06 10.60
N GLU A 307 48.53 14.11 10.46
CA GLU A 307 47.12 14.25 10.81
C GLU A 307 46.43 15.46 10.17
N PRO A 308 46.44 15.54 8.83
CA PRO A 308 45.77 16.62 8.14
C PRO A 308 44.25 16.50 8.27
N ASP A 309 43.57 17.63 8.37
CA ASP A 309 42.11 17.72 8.22
C ASP A 309 41.73 18.98 7.42
N TRP A 310 40.63 18.90 6.68
CA TRP A 310 40.19 19.99 5.79
C TRP A 310 39.18 20.89 6.45
N GLN A 311 39.45 22.20 6.41
CA GLN A 311 38.47 23.23 6.67
C GLN A 311 37.33 23.07 5.67
N PRO A 312 36.10 22.84 6.13
CA PRO A 312 34.94 22.85 5.25
C PRO A 312 34.88 24.17 4.50
N THR A 313 34.43 24.14 3.24
CA THR A 313 34.04 25.38 2.55
C THR A 313 32.75 25.86 3.22
N ALA A 314 32.90 26.66 4.29
CA ALA A 314 31.87 26.91 5.29
C ALA A 314 30.45 27.01 4.72
N HIS A 315 29.62 26.04 5.11
CA HIS A 315 28.17 26.12 5.05
C HIS A 315 27.75 27.25 6.01
N GLU A 316 27.27 28.37 5.47
CA GLU A 316 26.71 29.42 6.31
C GLU A 316 25.35 28.94 6.85
N LEU A 317 25.13 29.05 8.16
CA LEU A 317 23.77 28.96 8.69
C LEU A 317 23.01 30.18 8.16
N ILE A 318 22.15 29.96 7.18
CA ILE A 318 21.34 31.01 6.59
C ILE A 318 20.08 31.16 7.45
N ILE A 319 19.87 32.33 8.04
CA ILE A 319 18.73 32.61 8.91
C ILE A 319 17.71 33.47 8.16
N VAL A 320 16.47 33.00 8.09
CA VAL A 320 15.35 33.74 7.51
C VAL A 320 14.45 34.24 8.65
N PRO A 321 14.09 35.54 8.71
CA PRO A 321 14.31 36.56 7.69
C PRO A 321 15.59 37.42 7.88
N ASP A 322 16.50 37.02 8.78
CA ASP A 322 17.62 37.86 9.20
C ASP A 322 18.61 38.15 8.05
N ASP A 323 18.96 37.13 7.26
CA ASP A 323 19.88 37.20 6.13
C ASP A 323 19.16 37.41 4.79
N PHE A 324 17.95 36.85 4.64
CA PHE A 324 17.12 36.96 3.45
C PHE A 324 15.67 37.24 3.80
N SER A 325 14.99 38.03 2.98
CA SER A 325 13.60 38.41 3.25
C SER A 325 12.58 37.29 3.01
N THR A 326 12.97 36.27 2.25
CA THR A 326 12.13 35.13 1.84
C THR A 326 12.90 33.83 1.95
N ILE A 327 12.17 32.72 2.12
CA ILE A 327 12.79 31.38 2.19
C ILE A 327 13.39 31.01 0.83
N GLN A 328 12.70 31.33 -0.26
CA GLN A 328 13.17 30.97 -1.60
C GLN A 328 14.48 31.70 -1.98
N GLU A 329 14.68 32.96 -1.57
CA GLU A 329 15.95 33.66 -1.78
C GLU A 329 17.10 32.99 -1.03
N ALA A 330 16.87 32.57 0.22
CA ALA A 330 17.85 31.80 0.99
C ALA A 330 18.24 30.50 0.27
N ILE A 331 17.27 29.76 -0.28
CA ILE A 331 17.54 28.54 -1.06
C ILE A 331 18.36 28.85 -2.31
N TYR A 332 18.07 29.94 -3.02
CA TYR A 332 18.86 30.33 -4.19
C TYR A 332 20.30 30.69 -3.83
N TYR A 333 20.53 31.24 -2.64
CA TYR A 333 21.88 31.56 -2.15
C TYR A 333 22.65 30.32 -1.66
N ALA A 334 21.97 29.40 -0.97
CA ALA A 334 22.55 28.23 -0.33
C ALA A 334 23.36 27.33 -1.28
N TRP A 335 24.37 26.63 -0.76
CA TRP A 335 25.08 25.54 -1.42
C TRP A 335 24.57 24.18 -0.94
N ASP A 336 24.85 23.13 -1.70
CA ASP A 336 24.58 21.76 -1.26
C ASP A 336 25.32 21.51 0.06
N GLY A 337 24.64 20.94 1.06
CA GLY A 337 25.08 20.75 2.43
C GLY A 337 24.61 21.84 3.41
N ASP A 338 24.15 23.00 2.93
CA ASP A 338 23.76 24.11 3.80
C ASP A 338 22.50 23.84 4.64
N MET A 339 22.44 24.50 5.79
CA MET A 339 21.25 24.58 6.62
C MET A 339 20.62 25.98 6.51
N ILE A 340 19.31 26.01 6.25
CA ILE A 340 18.50 27.23 6.28
C ILE A 340 17.58 27.14 7.49
N PHE A 341 17.79 28.03 8.47
CA PHE A 341 16.94 28.16 9.65
C PHE A 341 15.91 29.27 9.47
N VAL A 342 14.63 28.97 9.69
CA VAL A 342 13.52 29.90 9.45
C VAL A 342 12.82 30.21 10.76
N ARG A 343 12.92 31.47 11.21
CA ARG A 343 12.24 31.95 12.43
C ARG A 343 10.72 31.82 12.33
N SER A 344 10.07 31.79 13.47
CA SER A 344 8.61 31.77 13.57
C SER A 344 8.00 32.96 12.84
N GLY A 345 6.99 32.69 12.02
CA GLY A 345 6.41 33.68 11.13
C GLY A 345 5.52 33.05 10.07
N ILE A 346 4.87 33.90 9.27
CA ILE A 346 4.06 33.47 8.13
C ILE A 346 4.77 33.88 6.84
N TYR A 347 5.17 32.89 6.06
CA TYR A 347 5.87 33.03 4.79
C TYR A 347 4.92 32.69 3.65
N ASN A 348 4.56 33.71 2.86
CA ASN A 348 3.59 33.58 1.77
C ASN A 348 4.33 33.27 0.46
N GLU A 349 4.74 32.02 0.29
CA GLU A 349 5.64 31.61 -0.78
C GLU A 349 5.25 30.22 -1.34
N LEU A 350 5.63 29.96 -2.59
CA LEU A 350 5.72 28.60 -3.13
C LEU A 350 7.21 28.27 -3.21
N ILE A 351 7.62 27.23 -2.50
CA ILE A 351 9.03 26.91 -2.27
C ILE A 351 9.43 25.73 -3.15
N ARG A 352 10.59 25.87 -3.79
CA ARG A 352 11.28 24.80 -4.52
C ARG A 352 12.67 24.62 -3.92
N ILE A 353 12.85 23.49 -3.25
CA ILE A 353 14.13 23.01 -2.74
C ILE A 353 14.75 22.16 -3.83
N ASP A 354 15.66 22.73 -4.62
CA ASP A 354 16.33 22.04 -5.73
C ASP A 354 17.84 21.82 -5.49
N LYS A 355 18.25 21.93 -4.23
CA LYS A 355 19.61 21.72 -3.72
C LYS A 355 19.59 20.77 -2.54
N ALA A 356 20.71 20.13 -2.27
CA ALA A 356 20.88 19.18 -1.18
C ALA A 356 21.02 19.91 0.17
N ILE A 357 19.95 20.53 0.67
CA ILE A 357 19.98 21.39 1.86
C ILE A 357 19.05 20.89 2.98
N SER A 358 19.26 21.38 4.19
CA SER A 358 18.34 21.19 5.31
C SER A 358 17.57 22.46 5.63
N LEU A 359 16.25 22.46 5.37
CA LEU A 359 15.35 23.57 5.69
C LEU A 359 14.64 23.29 7.02
N ILE A 360 14.88 24.13 8.03
CA ILE A 360 14.42 23.89 9.41
C ILE A 360 13.67 25.12 9.93
N GLY A 361 12.42 24.93 10.34
CA GLY A 361 11.65 25.95 11.05
C GLY A 361 12.05 26.04 12.52
N GLU A 362 11.98 27.24 13.09
CA GLU A 362 12.22 27.47 14.51
C GLU A 362 11.25 26.69 15.39
N GLU A 363 9.97 26.64 15.01
CA GLU A 363 8.97 25.84 15.72
C GLU A 363 7.79 25.45 14.82
N ARG A 364 7.42 24.16 14.81
CA ARG A 364 6.42 23.58 13.90
C ARG A 364 5.12 24.36 13.78
N ASP A 365 4.58 24.80 14.90
CA ASP A 365 3.23 25.34 14.95
C ASP A 365 3.19 26.86 14.66
N THR A 366 4.35 27.53 14.68
CA THR A 366 4.48 28.98 14.48
C THR A 366 5.30 29.37 13.25
N THR A 367 6.08 28.46 12.66
CA THR A 367 6.75 28.67 11.37
C THR A 367 5.88 28.14 10.23
N ILE A 368 5.17 29.05 9.55
CA ILE A 368 4.10 28.72 8.60
C ILE A 368 4.53 29.08 7.18
N ILE A 369 4.54 28.09 6.28
CA ILE A 369 4.62 28.31 4.82
C ILE A 369 3.21 28.21 4.25
N THR A 370 2.75 29.26 3.56
CA THR A 370 1.40 29.32 3.01
C THR A 370 1.36 29.69 1.53
N GLY A 371 0.75 28.82 0.72
CA GLY A 371 0.44 29.11 -0.68
C GLY A 371 -0.81 29.99 -0.80
N LEU A 372 -0.72 31.08 -1.57
CA LEU A 372 -1.84 32.02 -1.79
C LEU A 372 -2.68 31.72 -3.05
N ASN A 373 -2.20 30.85 -3.96
CA ASN A 373 -2.79 30.56 -5.29
C ASN A 373 -2.78 29.05 -5.59
N GLU A 374 -3.26 28.64 -6.78
CA GLU A 374 -3.06 27.29 -7.31
C GLU A 374 -1.57 26.97 -7.52
N GLY A 375 -1.14 25.78 -7.11
CA GLY A 375 0.26 25.33 -7.16
C GLY A 375 0.62 24.41 -5.99
N THR A 376 1.78 23.78 -6.03
CA THR A 376 2.32 23.03 -4.89
C THR A 376 3.07 23.98 -3.96
N VAL A 377 2.78 23.96 -2.65
CA VAL A 377 3.39 24.86 -1.66
C VAL A 377 4.88 24.56 -1.47
N VAL A 378 5.27 23.29 -1.39
CA VAL A 378 6.67 22.87 -1.29
C VAL A 378 6.98 21.79 -2.32
N SER A 379 7.98 22.02 -3.17
CA SER A 379 8.54 21.01 -4.08
C SER A 379 9.97 20.66 -3.65
N ILE A 380 10.30 19.38 -3.55
CA ILE A 380 11.60 18.91 -3.01
C ILE A 380 12.34 18.07 -4.05
N GLY A 381 13.63 18.35 -4.23
CA GLY A 381 14.60 17.62 -5.05
C GLY A 381 15.48 16.67 -4.23
N ASP A 382 16.56 16.20 -4.84
CA ASP A 382 17.44 15.17 -4.27
C ASP A 382 18.16 15.63 -2.99
N ASN A 383 18.40 14.70 -2.06
CA ASN A 383 19.27 14.87 -0.89
C ASN A 383 18.87 16.06 0.01
N ALA A 384 17.59 16.37 0.09
CA ALA A 384 17.09 17.53 0.83
C ALA A 384 16.23 17.12 2.05
N SER A 385 16.22 17.98 3.07
CA SER A 385 15.36 17.81 4.24
C SER A 385 14.49 19.04 4.51
N ILE A 386 13.28 18.79 5.04
CA ILE A 386 12.39 19.83 5.56
C ILE A 386 11.81 19.42 6.90
N SER A 387 11.93 20.30 7.90
CA SER A 387 11.39 20.02 9.23
C SER A 387 10.89 21.23 10.00
N GLN A 388 9.98 20.98 10.96
CA GLN A 388 9.44 21.99 11.87
C GLN A 388 8.64 23.10 11.18
N PHE A 389 7.83 22.76 10.18
CA PHE A 389 6.92 23.71 9.54
C PHE A 389 5.45 23.32 9.67
N THR A 390 4.59 24.33 9.66
CA THR A 390 3.20 24.18 9.22
C THR A 390 3.10 24.60 7.75
N ILE A 391 2.73 23.66 6.88
CA ILE A 391 2.59 23.86 5.44
C ILE A 391 1.09 23.84 5.10
N GLN A 392 0.57 24.96 4.64
CA GLN A 392 -0.86 25.13 4.38
C GLN A 392 -1.15 25.88 3.09
N SER A 393 -2.41 25.82 2.63
CA SER A 393 -2.87 26.63 1.51
C SER A 393 -4.17 27.34 1.86
N SER A 394 -4.39 28.51 1.24
CA SER A 394 -5.69 29.19 1.22
C SER A 394 -6.67 28.55 0.23
N SER A 395 -6.20 27.65 -0.65
CA SER A 395 -6.99 26.93 -1.65
C SER A 395 -6.86 25.42 -1.49
N VAL A 396 -8.00 24.74 -1.38
CA VAL A 396 -8.07 23.26 -1.35
C VAL A 396 -7.69 22.60 -2.68
N MET A 397 -7.34 23.37 -3.71
CA MET A 397 -6.84 22.87 -5.01
C MET A 397 -5.31 22.80 -5.08
N SER A 398 -4.61 23.41 -4.12
CA SER A 398 -3.15 23.45 -4.02
C SER A 398 -2.59 22.13 -3.47
N GLY A 399 -1.40 21.71 -3.93
CA GLY A 399 -0.69 20.58 -3.35
C GLY A 399 0.15 21.01 -2.14
N GLY A 400 0.28 20.17 -1.11
CA GLY A 400 1.10 20.46 0.06
C GLY A 400 2.59 20.32 -0.24
N ILE A 401 3.11 19.11 -0.07
CA ILE A 401 4.49 18.74 -0.44
C ILE A 401 4.45 17.82 -1.67
N SER A 402 5.23 18.14 -2.69
CA SER A 402 5.44 17.27 -3.84
C SER A 402 6.91 16.89 -3.99
N VAL A 403 7.14 15.61 -4.21
CA VAL A 403 8.44 15.06 -4.58
C VAL A 403 8.28 14.37 -5.94
N ASN A 404 9.13 14.71 -6.90
CA ASN A 404 9.03 14.17 -8.25
C ASN A 404 10.42 13.84 -8.80
N ARG A 405 10.66 12.56 -9.11
CA ARG A 405 11.93 12.04 -9.63
C ARG A 405 13.11 12.45 -8.78
N ALA A 406 12.95 12.26 -7.47
CA ALA A 406 13.98 12.62 -6.52
C ALA A 406 14.23 11.52 -5.48
N ASN A 407 15.44 11.47 -4.92
CA ASN A 407 15.89 10.49 -3.96
C ASN A 407 16.47 11.08 -2.67
N ASN A 408 16.53 10.26 -1.61
CA ASN A 408 17.19 10.58 -0.34
C ASN A 408 16.62 11.82 0.35
N ILE A 409 15.32 11.81 0.62
CA ILE A 409 14.62 12.99 1.17
C ILE A 409 14.16 12.72 2.59
N MET A 410 14.16 13.76 3.41
CA MET A 410 13.63 13.69 4.78
C MET A 410 12.54 14.72 5.00
N ILE A 411 11.33 14.27 5.34
CA ILE A 411 10.21 15.13 5.72
C ILE A 411 9.91 14.81 7.18
N LEU A 412 10.23 15.71 8.10
CA LEU A 412 10.26 15.42 9.53
C LEU A 412 9.50 16.46 10.35
N ASN A 413 8.67 16.04 11.31
CA ASN A 413 8.05 16.96 12.30
C ASN A 413 7.24 18.11 11.66
N ASN A 414 6.56 17.90 10.54
CA ASN A 414 5.77 18.94 9.89
C ASN A 414 4.27 18.76 10.11
N THR A 415 3.51 19.86 10.09
CA THR A 415 2.04 19.84 9.99
C THR A 415 1.63 20.24 8.57
N ILE A 416 0.99 19.35 7.81
CA ILE A 416 0.56 19.60 6.42
C ILE A 416 -0.97 19.67 6.39
N LYS A 417 -1.58 20.79 5.99
CA LYS A 417 -3.04 20.91 6.06
C LYS A 417 -3.72 21.75 4.98
N ASN A 418 -4.98 21.43 4.70
CA ASN A 418 -5.87 22.17 3.78
C ASN A 418 -5.41 22.14 2.31
N HIS A 419 -4.98 20.97 1.82
CA HIS A 419 -4.50 20.78 0.44
C HIS A 419 -5.42 19.88 -0.37
N ARG A 420 -5.27 19.88 -1.69
CA ARG A 420 -5.85 18.84 -2.55
C ARG A 420 -5.20 17.49 -2.27
N THR A 421 -3.88 17.49 -2.23
CA THR A 421 -3.08 16.34 -1.78
C THR A 421 -2.07 16.83 -0.74
N GLY A 422 -2.02 16.21 0.43
CA GLY A 422 -1.08 16.57 1.50
C GLY A 422 0.37 16.34 1.09
N ILE A 423 0.76 15.09 0.88
CA ILE A 423 2.09 14.71 0.37
C ILE A 423 1.93 13.86 -0.88
N SER A 424 2.64 14.20 -1.96
CA SER A 424 2.63 13.43 -3.22
C SER A 424 4.04 13.03 -3.63
N LEU A 425 4.24 11.73 -3.88
CA LEU A 425 5.50 11.14 -4.35
C LEU A 425 5.33 10.58 -5.75
N TYR A 426 6.17 11.00 -6.69
CA TYR A 426 6.14 10.54 -8.08
C TYR A 426 7.52 10.09 -8.54
N TYR A 427 7.69 8.79 -8.81
CA TYR A 427 8.93 8.22 -9.31
C TYR A 427 10.15 8.57 -8.43
N SER A 428 9.93 8.62 -7.13
CA SER A 428 10.90 9.03 -6.12
C SER A 428 11.27 7.83 -5.26
N SER A 429 12.44 7.84 -4.62
CA SER A 429 12.93 6.69 -3.83
C SER A 429 13.62 7.14 -2.56
N ASN A 430 13.79 6.23 -1.59
CA ASN A 430 14.53 6.47 -0.35
C ASN A 430 14.08 7.75 0.41
N LEU A 431 12.79 7.81 0.71
CA LEU A 431 12.19 8.91 1.46
C LEU A 431 11.98 8.48 2.91
N THR A 432 12.33 9.36 3.85
CA THR A 432 12.07 9.20 5.27
C THR A 432 10.96 10.15 5.72
N LEU A 433 9.85 9.59 6.22
CA LEU A 433 8.78 10.35 6.88
C LEU A 433 8.76 10.05 8.37
N ARG A 434 8.87 11.06 9.22
CA ARG A 434 8.70 10.92 10.69
C ARG A 434 7.90 12.07 11.29
N ASN A 435 7.03 11.75 12.24
CA ASN A 435 6.31 12.70 13.08
C ASN A 435 5.54 13.79 12.30
N ASN A 436 5.12 13.50 11.06
CA ASN A 436 4.33 14.44 10.28
C ASN A 436 2.84 14.29 10.59
N ASN A 437 2.11 15.39 10.53
CA ASN A 437 0.67 15.43 10.77
C ASN A 437 -0.05 16.02 9.56
N ILE A 438 -0.65 15.16 8.73
CA ILE A 438 -1.41 15.51 7.54
C ILE A 438 -2.89 15.62 7.92
N ASN A 439 -3.52 16.78 7.69
CA ASN A 439 -4.90 17.00 8.11
C ASN A 439 -5.72 17.78 7.09
N ASN A 440 -7.03 17.51 7.04
CA ASN A 440 -7.99 18.29 6.25
C ASN A 440 -7.57 18.47 4.78
N SER A 441 -6.83 17.51 4.22
CA SER A 441 -6.58 17.48 2.78
C SER A 441 -7.70 16.69 2.11
N LYS A 442 -7.99 16.99 0.84
CA LYS A 442 -8.96 16.17 0.07
C LYS A 442 -8.43 14.74 -0.09
N PHE A 443 -7.13 14.61 -0.33
CA PHE A 443 -6.39 13.37 -0.32
C PHE A 443 -5.13 13.57 0.54
N ASP A 444 -4.79 12.61 1.39
CA ASP A 444 -3.72 12.84 2.36
C ASP A 444 -2.32 12.48 1.82
N LEU A 445 -2.08 11.22 1.49
CA LEU A 445 -0.81 10.71 0.95
C LEU A 445 -1.03 10.06 -0.42
N SER A 446 -0.13 10.31 -1.37
CA SER A 446 -0.07 9.63 -2.67
C SER A 446 1.34 9.13 -2.97
N ILE A 447 1.44 7.87 -3.38
CA ILE A 447 2.70 7.23 -3.74
C ILE A 447 2.55 6.56 -5.10
N ASN A 448 3.34 7.03 -6.08
CA ASN A 448 3.31 6.53 -7.44
C ASN A 448 4.72 6.27 -7.98
N GLY A 449 4.90 5.14 -8.64
CA GLY A 449 6.19 4.69 -9.15
C GLY A 449 6.05 3.68 -10.28
N ARG A 450 7.18 3.35 -10.92
CA ARG A 450 7.28 2.33 -11.99
C ARG A 450 8.17 1.17 -11.63
N SER A 451 9.18 1.42 -10.81
CA SER A 451 10.18 0.47 -10.36
C SER A 451 10.01 0.18 -8.87
N LEU A 452 10.58 -0.92 -8.38
CA LEU A 452 10.45 -1.29 -6.96
C LEU A 452 11.02 -0.19 -6.05
N SER A 453 12.17 0.39 -6.41
CA SER A 453 12.81 1.48 -5.65
C SER A 453 11.90 2.69 -5.47
N ASP A 454 10.97 2.93 -6.40
CA ASP A 454 10.04 4.06 -6.31
C ASP A 454 9.00 3.91 -5.18
N PHE A 455 8.91 2.72 -4.59
CA PHE A 455 8.02 2.42 -3.47
C PHE A 455 8.79 2.05 -2.19
N LEU A 456 10.10 1.86 -2.26
CA LEU A 456 10.93 1.60 -1.08
C LEU A 456 11.20 2.91 -0.36
N HIS A 457 10.39 3.16 0.66
CA HIS A 457 10.45 4.31 1.54
C HIS A 457 10.48 3.87 2.99
N ASP A 458 11.07 4.70 3.82
CA ASP A 458 11.09 4.53 5.25
C ASP A 458 9.99 5.42 5.87
N ILE A 459 8.80 4.85 6.09
CA ILE A 459 7.63 5.55 6.63
C ILE A 459 7.11 4.76 7.82
N ASP A 460 7.15 5.37 9.01
CA ASP A 460 6.67 4.73 10.24
C ASP A 460 5.32 5.29 10.71
N THR A 461 4.80 4.68 11.77
CA THR A 461 3.50 5.01 12.38
C THR A 461 3.48 6.31 13.17
N SER A 462 4.63 6.99 13.31
CA SER A 462 4.69 8.31 13.93
C SER A 462 4.04 9.39 13.06
N ASN A 463 3.91 9.11 11.76
CA ASN A 463 3.16 9.95 10.83
C ASN A 463 1.67 9.69 10.95
N LYS A 464 0.89 10.77 10.93
CA LYS A 464 -0.55 10.75 11.14
C LYS A 464 -1.31 11.43 10.00
N ILE A 465 -2.44 10.84 9.67
CA ILE A 465 -3.46 11.34 8.75
C ILE A 465 -4.74 11.53 9.57
N ASN A 466 -5.17 12.77 9.73
CA ASN A 466 -6.38 13.13 10.50
C ASN A 466 -6.40 12.48 11.91
N GLY A 467 -5.23 12.35 12.54
CA GLY A 467 -5.02 11.73 13.86
C GLY A 467 -4.73 10.22 13.88
N ASN A 468 -4.94 9.52 12.76
CA ASN A 468 -4.70 8.08 12.59
C ASN A 468 -3.32 7.81 11.97
N SER A 469 -2.65 6.73 12.37
CA SER A 469 -1.30 6.37 11.90
C SER A 469 -1.27 5.86 10.46
N ILE A 470 -0.17 6.18 9.78
CA ILE A 470 0.19 5.61 8.47
C ILE A 470 0.87 4.26 8.69
N TYR A 471 0.34 3.21 8.07
CA TYR A 471 0.98 1.89 8.06
C TYR A 471 1.54 1.61 6.67
N TYR A 472 2.87 1.70 6.55
CA TYR A 472 3.60 1.45 5.30
C TYR A 472 4.47 0.21 5.46
N LEU A 473 3.93 -0.92 5.02
CA LEU A 473 4.47 -2.25 5.24
C LEU A 473 5.42 -2.63 4.10
N VAL A 474 6.73 -2.53 4.34
CA VAL A 474 7.78 -2.86 3.37
C VAL A 474 8.43 -4.18 3.75
N ASN A 475 8.62 -5.08 2.78
CA ASN A 475 9.32 -6.37 2.95
C ASN A 475 8.72 -7.26 4.05
N GLN A 476 7.40 -7.18 4.27
CA GLN A 476 6.73 -7.96 5.30
C GLN A 476 6.28 -9.33 4.77
N THR A 477 6.21 -10.31 5.67
CA THR A 477 5.76 -11.67 5.35
C THR A 477 4.85 -12.21 6.43
N ASP A 478 3.80 -12.95 6.05
CA ASP A 478 2.91 -13.68 6.97
C ASP A 478 2.25 -12.79 8.04
N LEU A 479 1.81 -11.59 7.66
CA LEU A 479 1.22 -10.59 8.56
C LEU A 479 -0.29 -10.45 8.33
N THR A 480 -1.04 -10.28 9.42
CA THR A 480 -2.47 -9.94 9.38
C THR A 480 -2.72 -8.51 9.84
N VAL A 481 -3.40 -7.73 9.01
CA VAL A 481 -3.79 -6.34 9.25
C VAL A 481 -5.31 -6.26 9.36
N ASN A 482 -5.82 -5.79 10.50
CA ASN A 482 -7.24 -5.60 10.74
C ASN A 482 -7.49 -4.50 11.78
N SER A 483 -8.75 -4.12 11.97
CA SER A 483 -9.14 -3.06 12.90
C SER A 483 -8.90 -3.39 14.39
N VAL A 484 -8.64 -4.65 14.74
CA VAL A 484 -8.30 -5.05 16.12
C VAL A 484 -6.81 -4.88 16.37
N SER A 485 -5.95 -5.34 15.45
CA SER A 485 -4.50 -5.23 15.57
C SER A 485 -3.96 -3.85 15.18
N HIS A 486 -4.72 -3.09 14.37
CA HIS A 486 -4.33 -1.77 13.85
C HIS A 486 -5.50 -0.77 14.01
N PRO A 487 -5.90 -0.45 15.26
CA PRO A 487 -7.13 0.31 15.54
C PRO A 487 -7.08 1.78 15.10
N ASP A 488 -5.87 2.32 14.89
CA ASP A 488 -5.60 3.69 14.49
C ASP A 488 -5.13 3.80 13.03
N LEU A 489 -5.40 2.79 12.18
CA LEU A 489 -4.96 2.81 10.79
C LEU A 489 -5.70 3.87 9.97
N GLY A 490 -4.94 4.84 9.44
CA GLY A 490 -5.45 5.91 8.55
C GLY A 490 -5.08 5.71 7.08
N TYR A 491 -3.97 5.04 6.79
CA TYR A 491 -3.50 4.70 5.44
C TYR A 491 -2.78 3.35 5.48
N LEU A 492 -2.92 2.56 4.41
CA LEU A 492 -2.26 1.27 4.26
C LEU A 492 -1.55 1.17 2.90
N GLY A 493 -0.22 1.12 2.96
CA GLY A 493 0.63 0.72 1.83
C GLY A 493 1.29 -0.62 2.12
N ILE A 494 1.21 -1.56 1.17
CA ILE A 494 1.83 -2.87 1.24
C ILE A 494 2.79 -2.99 0.06
N VAL A 495 4.09 -3.02 0.35
CA VAL A 495 5.16 -2.92 -0.65
C VAL A 495 6.11 -4.09 -0.51
N ASN A 496 6.42 -4.75 -1.64
CA ASN A 496 7.35 -5.86 -1.72
C ASN A 496 7.12 -6.95 -0.65
N SER A 497 5.86 -7.19 -0.32
CA SER A 497 5.45 -8.02 0.80
C SER A 497 4.74 -9.28 0.31
N LYS A 498 4.68 -10.32 1.14
CA LYS A 498 4.13 -11.62 0.77
C LYS A 498 3.21 -12.18 1.84
N ASN A 499 2.15 -12.89 1.44
CA ASN A 499 1.24 -13.57 2.36
C ASN A 499 0.62 -12.61 3.39
N ILE A 500 0.26 -11.40 2.97
CA ILE A 500 -0.39 -10.42 3.84
C ILE A 500 -1.89 -10.65 3.80
N THR A 501 -2.55 -10.68 4.96
CA THR A 501 -4.01 -10.77 5.06
C THR A 501 -4.57 -9.46 5.61
N VAL A 502 -5.41 -8.77 4.84
CA VAL A 502 -6.06 -7.52 5.24
C VAL A 502 -7.56 -7.77 5.40
N THR A 503 -8.13 -7.43 6.55
CA THR A 503 -9.57 -7.63 6.78
C THR A 503 -10.23 -6.62 7.69
N GLY A 504 -11.50 -6.29 7.44
CA GLY A 504 -12.34 -5.53 8.38
C GLY A 504 -11.87 -4.08 8.59
N LEU A 505 -11.35 -3.44 7.55
CA LEU A 505 -10.87 -2.05 7.59
C LEU A 505 -11.86 -1.10 6.91
N ASN A 506 -11.95 0.13 7.44
CA ASN A 506 -12.67 1.24 6.80
C ASN A 506 -11.66 2.36 6.53
N ILE A 507 -11.42 2.69 5.26
CA ILE A 507 -10.43 3.71 4.87
C ILE A 507 -11.07 4.74 3.95
N THR A 508 -10.88 6.02 4.27
CA THR A 508 -11.51 7.15 3.58
C THR A 508 -10.53 8.30 3.36
N ASN A 509 -10.83 9.15 2.37
CA ASN A 509 -10.12 10.42 2.09
C ASN A 509 -8.62 10.29 1.76
N ASN A 510 -8.18 9.12 1.28
CA ASN A 510 -6.81 8.92 0.84
C ASN A 510 -6.69 9.01 -0.70
N TYR A 511 -5.48 9.23 -1.21
CA TYR A 511 -5.27 9.14 -2.65
C TYR A 511 -5.41 7.69 -3.11
N GLU A 512 -4.71 6.76 -2.46
CA GLU A 512 -5.00 5.33 -2.54
C GLU A 512 -5.69 4.90 -1.25
N GLY A 513 -6.88 4.31 -1.32
CA GLY A 513 -7.51 3.71 -0.14
C GLY A 513 -6.65 2.58 0.41
N ILE A 514 -6.22 1.66 -0.45
CA ILE A 514 -5.15 0.70 -0.17
C ILE A 514 -4.19 0.65 -1.36
N LEU A 515 -2.90 0.78 -1.08
CA LEU A 515 -1.81 0.59 -2.05
C LEU A 515 -1.20 -0.81 -1.88
N LEU A 516 -1.14 -1.56 -2.98
CA LEU A 516 -0.41 -2.83 -3.10
C LEU A 516 0.62 -2.68 -4.22
N ALA A 517 1.91 -2.72 -3.89
CA ALA A 517 2.99 -2.58 -4.87
C ALA A 517 3.98 -3.73 -4.76
N PHE A 518 4.31 -4.38 -5.89
CA PHE A 518 5.30 -5.46 -5.96
C PHE A 518 5.07 -6.61 -4.95
N SER A 519 3.83 -6.80 -4.51
CA SER A 519 3.48 -7.72 -3.44
C SER A 519 2.78 -8.96 -3.98
N ASN A 520 2.92 -10.09 -3.27
CA ASN A 520 2.54 -11.39 -3.80
C ASN A 520 1.74 -12.24 -2.82
N ASN A 521 0.81 -13.06 -3.33
CA ASN A 521 0.09 -14.09 -2.57
C ASN A 521 -0.64 -13.54 -1.33
N SER A 522 -1.22 -12.35 -1.43
CA SER A 522 -1.89 -11.68 -0.31
C SER A 522 -3.41 -11.67 -0.51
N ILE A 523 -4.14 -11.59 0.60
CA ILE A 523 -5.59 -11.60 0.64
C ILE A 523 -6.09 -10.28 1.21
N VAL A 524 -7.08 -9.67 0.57
CA VAL A 524 -7.83 -8.52 1.11
C VAL A 524 -9.31 -8.87 1.11
N ASN A 525 -9.99 -8.80 2.24
CA ASN A 525 -11.43 -9.03 2.27
C ASN A 525 -12.17 -8.20 3.31
N LYS A 526 -13.49 -8.02 3.12
CA LYS A 526 -14.32 -7.30 4.09
C LYS A 526 -13.79 -5.90 4.40
N VAL A 527 -13.23 -5.21 3.41
CA VAL A 527 -12.79 -3.81 3.57
C VAL A 527 -13.79 -2.87 2.92
N ASN A 528 -13.94 -1.68 3.50
CA ASN A 528 -14.77 -0.61 2.95
C ASN A 528 -13.89 0.59 2.62
N LEU A 529 -13.80 0.92 1.34
CA LEU A 529 -13.01 2.03 0.82
C LEU A 529 -13.97 3.07 0.23
N THR A 530 -14.07 4.25 0.85
CA THR A 530 -14.97 5.32 0.43
C THR A 530 -14.25 6.65 0.26
N ASP A 531 -14.72 7.52 -0.64
CA ASP A 531 -14.23 8.90 -0.81
C ASP A 531 -12.71 9.04 -1.05
N ASN A 532 -12.08 7.98 -1.54
CA ASN A 532 -10.67 7.98 -1.91
C ASN A 532 -10.49 8.53 -3.34
N ARG A 533 -9.25 8.78 -3.80
CA ARG A 533 -9.05 9.02 -5.24
C ARG A 533 -9.18 7.72 -6.01
N ASN A 534 -8.38 6.72 -5.68
CA ASN A 534 -8.61 5.34 -6.08
C ASN A 534 -8.95 4.52 -4.84
N GLY A 535 -9.92 3.60 -4.92
CA GLY A 535 -10.14 2.64 -3.84
C GLY A 535 -8.90 1.77 -3.65
N PHE A 536 -8.61 0.93 -4.64
CA PHE A 536 -7.37 0.16 -4.71
C PHE A 536 -6.43 0.70 -5.79
N HIS A 537 -5.14 0.76 -5.46
CA HIS A 537 -4.08 0.89 -6.45
C HIS A 537 -3.15 -0.33 -6.33
N ILE A 538 -3.12 -1.15 -7.36
CA ILE A 538 -2.41 -2.44 -7.37
C ILE A 538 -1.41 -2.41 -8.52
N VAL A 539 -0.12 -2.45 -8.20
CA VAL A 539 0.96 -2.26 -9.16
C VAL A 539 1.92 -3.43 -9.08
N ARG A 540 2.15 -4.10 -10.21
CA ARG A 540 3.15 -5.18 -10.35
C ARG A 540 3.04 -6.28 -9.29
N CYS A 541 1.81 -6.60 -8.89
CA CYS A 541 1.51 -7.64 -7.93
C CYS A 541 1.19 -8.97 -8.63
N ASN A 542 1.36 -10.06 -7.88
CA ASN A 542 1.04 -11.41 -8.34
C ASN A 542 0.21 -12.19 -7.31
N GLY A 543 -0.84 -12.89 -7.75
CA GLY A 543 -1.55 -13.81 -6.86
C GLY A 543 -2.31 -13.12 -5.71
N ILE A 544 -2.82 -11.90 -5.91
CA ILE A 544 -3.63 -11.21 -4.90
C ILE A 544 -5.09 -11.60 -5.05
N GLU A 545 -5.75 -11.89 -3.94
CA GLU A 545 -7.19 -12.17 -3.90
C GLU A 545 -7.92 -11.06 -3.14
N ILE A 546 -8.91 -10.42 -3.78
CA ILE A 546 -9.72 -9.35 -3.19
C ILE A 546 -11.19 -9.70 -3.28
N PHE A 547 -11.85 -9.84 -2.12
CA PHE A 547 -13.24 -10.28 -2.09
C PHE A 547 -14.09 -9.76 -0.94
N ASN A 548 -15.41 -9.85 -1.06
CA ASN A 548 -16.37 -9.42 -0.05
C ASN A 548 -16.11 -7.98 0.44
N SER A 549 -15.65 -7.10 -0.44
CA SER A 549 -15.25 -5.72 -0.10
C SER A 549 -16.14 -4.70 -0.83
N SER A 550 -16.27 -3.53 -0.23
CA SER A 550 -17.04 -2.41 -0.78
C SER A 550 -16.10 -1.28 -1.18
N VAL A 551 -16.17 -0.85 -2.44
CA VAL A 551 -15.35 0.22 -3.00
C VAL A 551 -16.27 1.24 -3.68
N THR A 552 -16.52 2.34 -2.98
CA THR A 552 -17.54 3.29 -3.38
C THR A 552 -17.06 4.73 -3.39
N TRP A 553 -17.68 5.59 -4.20
CA TRP A 553 -17.45 7.04 -4.16
C TRP A 553 -15.99 7.47 -4.38
N SER A 554 -15.20 6.66 -5.09
CA SER A 554 -13.85 7.07 -5.45
C SER A 554 -13.90 8.21 -6.46
N ASN A 555 -13.05 9.23 -6.28
CA ASN A 555 -12.96 10.40 -7.16
C ASN A 555 -12.27 10.08 -8.51
N ALA A 556 -11.71 8.88 -8.66
CA ALA A 556 -11.22 8.29 -9.89
C ALA A 556 -11.78 6.87 -10.02
N ASN A 557 -10.97 5.84 -9.78
CA ASN A 557 -11.34 4.46 -10.03
C ASN A 557 -11.68 3.71 -8.74
N GLY A 558 -12.56 2.72 -8.82
CA GLY A 558 -12.69 1.74 -7.73
C GLY A 558 -11.40 0.93 -7.59
N PHE A 559 -11.00 0.25 -8.67
CA PHE A 559 -9.74 -0.48 -8.76
C PHE A 559 -8.89 0.09 -9.90
N TYR A 560 -7.63 0.42 -9.61
CA TYR A 560 -6.62 0.69 -10.62
C TYR A 560 -5.51 -0.35 -10.55
N ILE A 561 -5.41 -1.17 -11.60
CA ILE A 561 -4.51 -2.32 -11.69
C ILE A 561 -3.53 -2.06 -12.82
N ASP A 562 -2.24 -2.05 -12.50
CA ASP A 562 -1.16 -1.81 -13.44
C ASP A 562 -0.14 -2.96 -13.40
N ASN A 563 0.07 -3.61 -14.53
CA ASN A 563 1.12 -4.60 -14.75
C ASN A 563 1.08 -5.79 -13.77
N CYS A 564 -0.13 -6.25 -13.44
CA CYS A 564 -0.36 -7.34 -12.49
C CYS A 564 -0.73 -8.66 -13.19
N THR A 565 -0.50 -9.77 -12.49
CA THR A 565 -0.85 -11.11 -12.98
C THR A 565 -1.47 -11.99 -11.91
N TYR A 566 -2.37 -12.89 -12.29
CA TYR A 566 -3.02 -13.83 -11.35
C TYR A 566 -3.76 -13.14 -10.19
N LEU A 567 -4.26 -11.93 -10.39
CA LEU A 567 -5.18 -11.29 -9.46
C LEU A 567 -6.56 -11.97 -9.57
N THR A 568 -7.24 -12.13 -8.43
CA THR A 568 -8.64 -12.54 -8.36
C THR A 568 -9.44 -11.47 -7.63
N ILE A 569 -10.39 -10.84 -8.32
CA ILE A 569 -11.30 -9.84 -7.78
C ILE A 569 -12.70 -10.41 -7.85
N LYS A 570 -13.29 -10.76 -6.70
CA LYS A 570 -14.59 -11.42 -6.68
C LYS A 570 -15.51 -11.00 -5.55
N ASP A 571 -16.81 -11.13 -5.74
CA ASP A 571 -17.80 -10.92 -4.67
C ASP A 571 -17.70 -9.51 -4.05
N ASN A 572 -17.35 -8.50 -4.84
CA ASN A 572 -17.21 -7.11 -4.37
C ASN A 572 -18.36 -6.22 -4.86
N LEU A 573 -18.66 -5.19 -4.07
CA LEU A 573 -19.50 -4.06 -4.47
C LEU A 573 -18.62 -2.90 -4.93
N ILE A 574 -18.80 -2.46 -6.17
CA ILE A 574 -17.97 -1.42 -6.79
C ILE A 574 -18.88 -0.37 -7.41
N ALA A 575 -19.13 0.71 -6.67
CA ALA A 575 -20.21 1.62 -7.05
C ALA A 575 -19.92 3.11 -6.92
N ASN A 576 -20.54 3.92 -7.77
CA ASN A 576 -20.50 5.38 -7.67
C ASN A 576 -19.09 5.98 -7.80
N ASN A 577 -18.17 5.34 -8.54
CA ASN A 577 -16.84 5.88 -8.77
C ASN A 577 -16.86 6.85 -9.97
N SER A 578 -16.09 7.93 -9.89
CA SER A 578 -16.14 9.06 -10.84
C SER A 578 -15.53 8.76 -12.22
N PHE A 579 -14.87 7.61 -12.38
CA PHE A 579 -14.34 7.11 -13.66
C PHE A 579 -14.69 5.62 -13.81
N TYR A 580 -13.71 4.72 -13.68
CA TYR A 580 -13.93 3.29 -13.89
C TYR A 580 -14.27 2.58 -12.58
N GLY A 581 -15.15 1.56 -12.64
CA GLY A 581 -15.29 0.61 -11.53
C GLY A 581 -13.98 -0.16 -11.35
N ILE A 582 -13.54 -0.86 -12.39
CA ILE A 582 -12.26 -1.58 -12.45
C ILE A 582 -11.50 -1.17 -13.71
N ARG A 583 -10.25 -0.73 -13.57
CA ARG A 583 -9.31 -0.45 -14.68
C ARG A 583 -8.12 -1.39 -14.61
N ILE A 584 -7.87 -2.13 -15.69
CA ILE A 584 -6.78 -3.10 -15.84
C ILE A 584 -5.86 -2.66 -16.98
N GLU A 585 -4.59 -2.40 -16.70
CA GLU A 585 -3.60 -1.95 -17.68
C GLU A 585 -2.31 -2.77 -17.65
N TYR A 586 -1.74 -3.03 -18.83
CA TYR A 586 -0.47 -3.77 -18.99
C TYR A 586 -0.43 -5.13 -18.28
N ALA A 587 -1.59 -5.75 -18.06
CA ALA A 587 -1.79 -6.86 -17.13
C ALA A 587 -2.33 -8.11 -17.85
N GLY A 588 -2.20 -9.27 -17.21
CA GLY A 588 -2.70 -10.51 -17.81
C GLY A 588 -2.92 -11.66 -16.86
N ASN A 589 -3.72 -12.64 -17.29
CA ASN A 589 -4.10 -13.81 -16.48
C ASN A 589 -4.80 -13.44 -15.16
N ASN A 590 -5.60 -12.38 -15.15
CA ASN A 590 -6.38 -11.97 -13.98
C ASN A 590 -7.84 -12.44 -14.11
N LEU A 591 -8.50 -12.68 -12.98
CA LEU A 591 -9.90 -13.10 -12.88
C LEU A 591 -10.74 -12.02 -12.18
N VAL A 592 -11.76 -11.53 -12.87
CA VAL A 592 -12.80 -10.65 -12.31
C VAL A 592 -14.11 -11.40 -12.33
N LYS A 593 -14.63 -11.78 -11.15
CA LYS A 593 -15.77 -12.69 -11.06
C LYS A 593 -16.83 -12.29 -10.04
N ASN A 594 -18.12 -12.39 -10.38
CA ASN A 594 -19.21 -12.23 -9.41
C ASN A 594 -19.17 -10.90 -8.63
N ASN A 595 -18.75 -9.82 -9.28
CA ASN A 595 -18.79 -8.49 -8.69
C ASN A 595 -20.09 -7.78 -9.10
N THR A 596 -20.61 -6.96 -8.18
CA THR A 596 -21.68 -6.00 -8.45
C THR A 596 -21.04 -4.66 -8.74
N ILE A 597 -21.16 -4.19 -9.99
CA ILE A 597 -20.53 -2.96 -10.48
C ILE A 597 -21.63 -2.00 -10.93
N ASP A 598 -21.86 -0.94 -10.17
CA ASP A 598 -22.99 -0.05 -10.38
C ASP A 598 -22.60 1.42 -10.47
N ASN A 599 -23.19 2.14 -11.43
CA ASN A 599 -23.16 3.60 -11.49
C ASN A 599 -21.74 4.22 -11.46
N ASN A 600 -20.81 3.64 -12.22
CA ASN A 600 -19.48 4.22 -12.42
C ASN A 600 -19.50 5.10 -13.68
N ALA A 601 -18.88 6.28 -13.64
CA ALA A 601 -19.18 7.32 -14.63
C ALA A 601 -18.71 7.02 -16.06
N ASP A 602 -17.55 6.40 -16.25
CA ASP A 602 -16.96 6.12 -17.57
C ASP A 602 -17.23 4.67 -18.01
N ALA A 603 -16.61 3.68 -17.35
CA ALA A 603 -16.94 2.27 -17.59
C ALA A 603 -17.05 1.45 -16.31
N GLY A 604 -17.89 0.42 -16.32
CA GLY A 604 -17.90 -0.59 -15.26
C GLY A 604 -16.55 -1.29 -15.15
N ILE A 605 -16.09 -1.89 -16.25
CA ILE A 605 -14.77 -2.53 -16.36
C ILE A 605 -14.05 -2.04 -17.62
N SER A 606 -12.80 -1.63 -17.48
CA SER A 606 -11.92 -1.24 -18.59
C SER A 606 -10.64 -2.08 -18.59
N ILE A 607 -10.34 -2.70 -19.73
CA ILE A 607 -9.14 -3.51 -19.95
C ILE A 607 -8.35 -2.89 -21.10
N ALA A 608 -7.16 -2.38 -20.81
CA ALA A 608 -6.32 -1.68 -21.77
C ALA A 608 -4.93 -2.31 -21.88
N VAL A 609 -4.41 -2.47 -23.10
CA VAL A 609 -3.05 -2.97 -23.38
C VAL A 609 -2.73 -4.27 -22.60
N SER A 610 -3.72 -5.17 -22.52
CA SER A 610 -3.73 -6.30 -21.59
C SER A 610 -4.21 -7.58 -22.27
N SER A 611 -3.82 -8.75 -21.76
CA SER A 611 -4.16 -10.04 -22.40
C SER A 611 -4.35 -11.21 -21.46
N GLY A 612 -5.17 -12.19 -21.85
CA GLY A 612 -5.38 -13.41 -21.05
C GLY A 612 -6.22 -13.20 -19.80
N ASN A 613 -6.93 -12.08 -19.66
CA ASN A 613 -7.80 -11.82 -18.51
C ASN A 613 -9.17 -12.48 -18.72
N VAL A 614 -9.81 -12.87 -17.61
CA VAL A 614 -11.14 -13.50 -17.59
C VAL A 614 -12.09 -12.62 -16.77
N VAL A 615 -13.15 -12.14 -17.40
CA VAL A 615 -14.24 -11.39 -16.77
C VAL A 615 -15.49 -12.25 -16.86
N THR A 616 -15.96 -12.76 -15.73
CA THR A 616 -17.03 -13.76 -15.71
C THR A 616 -18.07 -13.54 -14.63
N ASP A 617 -19.34 -13.81 -14.92
CA ASP A 617 -20.40 -13.82 -13.90
C ASP A 617 -20.58 -12.47 -13.16
N ASN A 618 -20.22 -11.33 -13.77
CA ASN A 618 -20.37 -10.01 -13.12
C ASN A 618 -21.71 -9.34 -13.47
N PHE A 619 -22.25 -8.57 -12.53
CA PHE A 619 -23.44 -7.75 -12.72
C PHE A 619 -23.04 -6.28 -12.87
N ILE A 620 -23.25 -5.73 -14.07
CA ILE A 620 -22.73 -4.41 -14.48
C ILE A 620 -23.89 -3.54 -14.96
N VAL A 621 -24.24 -2.54 -14.17
CA VAL A 621 -25.36 -1.62 -14.44
C VAL A 621 -24.99 -0.17 -14.18
N MET A 622 -25.80 0.76 -14.68
CA MET A 622 -25.66 2.18 -14.36
C MET A 622 -26.92 2.76 -13.72
N GLY A 623 -26.79 3.19 -12.47
CA GLY A 623 -27.77 4.03 -11.78
C GLY A 623 -27.76 5.51 -12.20
N HIS A 624 -28.09 5.84 -13.45
CA HIS A 624 -28.56 7.16 -13.96
C HIS A 624 -27.94 8.51 -13.48
N GLN A 625 -26.80 8.57 -12.77
CA GLN A 625 -26.31 9.83 -12.17
C GLN A 625 -25.45 10.70 -13.11
N PHE A 626 -24.77 10.13 -14.11
CA PHE A 626 -23.75 10.85 -14.90
C PHE A 626 -24.21 11.17 -16.33
N GLU A 627 -23.95 12.42 -16.75
CA GLU A 627 -24.53 12.97 -17.98
C GLU A 627 -23.78 12.61 -19.27
N ASP A 628 -22.60 12.00 -19.29
CA ASP A 628 -21.92 11.65 -20.57
C ASP A 628 -20.97 10.44 -20.46
N TYR A 629 -21.02 9.53 -21.46
CA TYR A 629 -20.08 8.42 -21.76
C TYR A 629 -20.09 7.12 -20.91
N GLY A 630 -21.25 6.63 -20.48
CA GLY A 630 -21.32 5.40 -19.71
C GLY A 630 -21.23 4.08 -20.50
N HIS A 631 -20.15 3.31 -20.30
CA HIS A 631 -19.88 1.99 -20.87
C HIS A 631 -19.98 0.83 -19.87
N GLY A 632 -20.34 -0.36 -20.34
CA GLY A 632 -20.34 -1.57 -19.50
C GLY A 632 -18.93 -2.15 -19.32
N ILE A 633 -18.44 -2.84 -20.36
CA ILE A 633 -17.07 -3.38 -20.42
C ILE A 633 -16.36 -2.83 -21.66
N THR A 634 -15.13 -2.34 -21.50
CA THR A 634 -14.30 -1.85 -22.60
C THR A 634 -13.01 -2.67 -22.74
N LEU A 635 -12.64 -2.99 -23.98
CA LEU A 635 -11.37 -3.60 -24.38
C LEU A 635 -10.64 -2.65 -25.34
N ALA A 636 -9.47 -2.15 -24.95
CA ALA A 636 -8.69 -1.20 -25.75
C ALA A 636 -7.27 -1.70 -25.96
N THR A 637 -6.91 -2.08 -27.19
CA THR A 637 -5.62 -2.77 -27.47
C THR A 637 -5.44 -4.00 -26.58
N ALA A 638 -6.53 -4.73 -26.30
CA ALA A 638 -6.57 -5.82 -25.35
C ALA A 638 -6.94 -7.14 -26.05
N ASN A 639 -6.00 -8.08 -26.08
CA ASN A 639 -6.09 -9.27 -26.93
C ASN A 639 -6.22 -10.55 -26.10
N ASN A 640 -6.84 -11.60 -26.66
CA ASN A 640 -6.89 -12.93 -26.02
C ASN A 640 -7.55 -12.95 -24.62
N ASN A 641 -8.54 -12.08 -24.37
CA ASN A 641 -9.31 -12.07 -23.13
C ASN A 641 -10.61 -12.88 -23.28
N ILE A 642 -11.19 -13.29 -22.15
CA ILE A 642 -12.46 -14.01 -22.08
C ILE A 642 -13.45 -13.16 -21.30
N ILE A 643 -14.54 -12.75 -21.97
CA ILE A 643 -15.68 -12.05 -21.39
C ILE A 643 -16.87 -13.00 -21.47
N GLN A 644 -17.30 -13.55 -20.33
CA GLN A 644 -18.35 -14.57 -20.35
C GLN A 644 -19.38 -14.46 -19.23
N ARG A 645 -20.63 -14.85 -19.47
CA ARG A 645 -21.68 -14.90 -18.43
C ARG A 645 -21.87 -13.61 -17.62
N ASN A 646 -21.53 -12.46 -18.19
CA ASN A 646 -21.76 -11.18 -17.52
C ASN A 646 -23.15 -10.67 -17.87
N TYR A 647 -23.79 -10.03 -16.89
CA TYR A 647 -24.98 -9.21 -17.10
C TYR A 647 -24.54 -7.76 -17.27
N ILE A 648 -24.83 -7.18 -18.42
CA ILE A 648 -24.40 -5.82 -18.79
C ILE A 648 -25.61 -5.07 -19.29
N GLY A 649 -26.13 -4.15 -18.48
CA GLY A 649 -27.30 -3.41 -18.88
C GLY A 649 -27.40 -1.98 -18.41
N LEU A 650 -28.35 -1.27 -18.99
CA LEU A 650 -28.65 0.14 -18.68
C LEU A 650 -27.48 1.10 -18.91
N GLN A 651 -26.52 0.72 -19.75
CA GLN A 651 -25.38 1.57 -20.09
C GLN A 651 -25.83 2.67 -21.04
N LYS A 652 -25.46 3.91 -20.72
CA LYS A 652 -25.89 5.08 -21.50
C LYS A 652 -25.40 5.01 -22.95
N TRP A 653 -24.18 4.53 -23.16
CA TRP A 653 -23.58 4.48 -24.50
C TRP A 653 -23.40 3.06 -25.03
N VAL A 654 -22.39 2.30 -24.58
CA VAL A 654 -22.09 0.97 -25.15
C VAL A 654 -22.01 -0.08 -24.04
N GLY A 655 -22.72 -1.19 -24.19
CA GLY A 655 -22.60 -2.34 -23.28
C GLY A 655 -21.20 -2.96 -23.35
N LEU A 656 -20.79 -3.40 -24.55
CA LEU A 656 -19.48 -3.96 -24.85
C LEU A 656 -18.74 -3.12 -25.90
N LEU A 657 -17.67 -2.42 -25.54
CA LEU A 657 -16.84 -1.66 -26.48
C LEU A 657 -15.49 -2.36 -26.71
N ILE A 658 -15.13 -2.61 -27.96
CA ILE A 658 -13.94 -3.36 -28.35
C ILE A 658 -13.20 -2.62 -29.44
N GLN A 659 -12.03 -2.08 -29.10
CA GLN A 659 -11.25 -1.21 -29.97
C GLN A 659 -9.82 -1.73 -30.09
N HIS A 660 -9.34 -1.88 -31.32
CA HIS A 660 -8.00 -2.38 -31.63
C HIS A 660 -7.65 -3.69 -30.91
N SER A 661 -8.64 -4.56 -30.70
CA SER A 661 -8.57 -5.69 -29.78
C SER A 661 -8.97 -6.98 -30.51
N ASP A 662 -8.03 -7.90 -30.60
CA ASP A 662 -8.13 -9.11 -31.42
C ASP A 662 -8.19 -10.39 -30.58
N ASN A 663 -8.75 -11.44 -31.17
CA ASN A 663 -8.73 -12.81 -30.63
C ASN A 663 -9.37 -12.96 -29.23
N ASN A 664 -10.32 -12.11 -28.86
CA ASN A 664 -11.07 -12.24 -27.61
C ASN A 664 -12.26 -13.20 -27.77
N ASN A 665 -12.65 -13.85 -26.67
CA ASN A 665 -13.87 -14.66 -26.58
C ASN A 665 -14.94 -13.89 -25.81
N ILE A 666 -16.07 -13.64 -26.44
CA ILE A 666 -17.22 -12.93 -25.88
C ILE A 666 -18.40 -13.89 -25.98
N ILE A 667 -18.72 -14.57 -24.89
CA ILE A 667 -19.64 -15.71 -24.94
C ILE A 667 -20.60 -15.70 -23.76
N GLU A 668 -21.83 -16.18 -23.94
CA GLU A 668 -22.76 -16.38 -22.82
C GLU A 668 -23.12 -15.09 -22.04
N ASN A 669 -22.87 -13.90 -22.56
CA ASN A 669 -23.18 -12.65 -21.86
C ASN A 669 -24.63 -12.24 -22.14
N THR A 670 -25.29 -11.63 -21.15
CA THR A 670 -26.55 -10.92 -21.35
C THR A 670 -26.27 -9.42 -21.43
N VAL A 671 -26.52 -8.84 -22.60
CA VAL A 671 -26.24 -7.44 -22.93
C VAL A 671 -27.57 -6.77 -23.26
N THR A 672 -28.11 -6.01 -22.30
CA THR A 672 -29.50 -5.55 -22.38
C THR A 672 -29.70 -4.06 -22.14
N SER A 673 -30.63 -3.44 -22.87
CA SER A 673 -31.11 -2.08 -22.59
C SER A 673 -30.01 -1.00 -22.61
N ASN A 674 -29.03 -1.14 -23.50
CA ASN A 674 -27.94 -0.19 -23.70
C ASN A 674 -28.18 0.70 -24.94
N GLY A 675 -27.43 1.80 -25.07
CA GLY A 675 -27.42 2.59 -26.32
C GLY A 675 -26.94 1.75 -27.52
N VAL A 676 -25.83 1.05 -27.37
CA VAL A 676 -25.32 0.04 -28.31
C VAL A 676 -25.01 -1.23 -27.51
N GLY A 677 -25.47 -2.39 -27.97
CA GLY A 677 -25.16 -3.66 -27.32
C GLY A 677 -23.67 -3.96 -27.38
N ILE A 678 -23.13 -4.10 -28.59
CA ILE A 678 -21.70 -4.31 -28.83
C ILE A 678 -21.16 -3.40 -29.95
N PHE A 679 -20.01 -2.75 -29.71
CA PHE A 679 -19.29 -1.95 -30.71
C PHE A 679 -17.89 -2.53 -30.90
N LEU A 680 -17.56 -2.96 -32.12
CA LEU A 680 -16.21 -3.31 -32.55
C LEU A 680 -15.61 -2.27 -33.52
N GLU A 681 -14.39 -1.81 -33.24
CA GLU A 681 -13.60 -0.92 -34.09
C GLU A 681 -12.21 -1.48 -34.32
N SER A 682 -11.80 -1.64 -35.58
CA SER A 682 -10.47 -2.14 -35.96
C SER A 682 -10.05 -3.41 -35.18
N SER A 683 -11.00 -4.31 -34.94
CA SER A 683 -10.89 -5.44 -34.01
C SER A 683 -11.30 -6.73 -34.71
N ASN A 684 -10.40 -7.70 -34.79
CA ASN A 684 -10.49 -8.85 -35.68
C ASN A 684 -10.35 -10.18 -34.94
N SER A 685 -10.89 -11.23 -35.56
CA SER A 685 -10.78 -12.61 -35.06
C SER A 685 -11.35 -12.82 -33.65
N ASN A 686 -12.21 -11.92 -33.17
CA ASN A 686 -12.95 -12.12 -31.93
C ASN A 686 -14.07 -13.14 -32.18
N LYS A 687 -14.31 -14.00 -31.19
CA LYS A 687 -15.38 -15.01 -31.21
C LYS A 687 -16.54 -14.53 -30.35
N ILE A 688 -17.70 -14.35 -30.97
CA ILE A 688 -18.87 -13.68 -30.40
C ILE A 688 -20.09 -14.58 -30.64
N TYR A 689 -20.40 -15.46 -29.71
CA TYR A 689 -21.50 -16.41 -29.87
C TYR A 689 -22.13 -16.73 -28.52
N HIS A 690 -23.37 -17.24 -28.51
CA HIS A 690 -24.14 -17.54 -27.30
C HIS A 690 -24.42 -16.33 -26.40
N ASN A 691 -24.34 -15.11 -26.92
CA ASN A 691 -24.73 -13.92 -26.16
C ASN A 691 -26.20 -13.57 -26.39
N ASN A 692 -26.80 -12.91 -25.41
CA ASN A 692 -28.16 -12.40 -25.44
C ASN A 692 -28.13 -10.87 -25.64
N PHE A 693 -28.41 -10.41 -26.85
CA PHE A 693 -28.54 -8.99 -27.18
C PHE A 693 -30.01 -8.54 -27.14
N ILE A 694 -30.40 -7.92 -26.03
CA ILE A 694 -31.81 -7.66 -25.68
C ILE A 694 -32.09 -6.16 -25.60
N ASP A 695 -33.08 -5.66 -26.33
CA ASP A 695 -33.61 -4.29 -26.18
C ASP A 695 -32.57 -3.15 -26.16
N ASN A 696 -31.42 -3.34 -26.80
CA ASN A 696 -30.45 -2.26 -27.01
C ASN A 696 -30.96 -1.35 -28.13
N THR A 697 -30.73 -0.03 -28.03
CA THR A 697 -31.17 0.93 -29.07
C THR A 697 -30.59 0.56 -30.43
N ASN A 698 -29.31 0.17 -30.46
CA ASN A 698 -28.70 -0.56 -31.56
C ASN A 698 -28.07 -1.84 -31.02
N GLN A 699 -28.35 -3.00 -31.61
CA GLN A 699 -27.77 -4.25 -31.09
C GLN A 699 -26.25 -4.32 -31.29
N THR A 700 -25.77 -3.83 -32.43
CA THR A 700 -24.37 -3.97 -32.83
C THR A 700 -23.92 -2.81 -33.72
N TYR A 701 -22.65 -2.42 -33.61
CA TYR A 701 -21.97 -1.52 -34.53
C TYR A 701 -20.57 -2.07 -34.82
N VAL A 702 -20.18 -2.10 -36.09
CA VAL A 702 -18.91 -2.68 -36.53
C VAL A 702 -18.23 -1.75 -37.53
N SER A 703 -16.97 -1.42 -37.29
CA SER A 703 -16.14 -0.58 -38.17
C SER A 703 -14.77 -1.24 -38.39
N ASP A 704 -14.36 -1.38 -39.65
CA ASP A 704 -13.05 -1.93 -40.07
C ASP A 704 -12.63 -3.23 -39.35
N SER A 705 -13.59 -4.14 -39.18
CA SER A 705 -13.45 -5.33 -38.32
C SER A 705 -14.00 -6.59 -38.99
N MET A 706 -13.34 -7.74 -38.78
CA MET A 706 -13.79 -9.06 -39.25
C MET A 706 -13.79 -10.07 -38.09
N ASN A 707 -14.98 -10.53 -37.68
CA ASN A 707 -15.16 -11.38 -36.50
C ASN A 707 -16.04 -12.59 -36.75
N ILE A 708 -16.02 -13.55 -35.81
CA ILE A 708 -16.78 -14.79 -35.87
C ILE A 708 -17.99 -14.65 -34.95
N TRP A 709 -19.19 -14.65 -35.52
CA TRP A 709 -20.44 -14.36 -34.80
C TRP A 709 -21.28 -15.59 -34.45
N ASN A 710 -20.75 -16.78 -34.70
CA ASN A 710 -21.44 -18.03 -34.39
C ASN A 710 -20.45 -19.16 -34.13
N GLN A 711 -20.87 -20.16 -33.35
CA GLN A 711 -20.20 -21.45 -33.32
C GLN A 711 -20.75 -22.33 -34.45
N SER A 712 -20.05 -23.41 -34.80
CA SER A 712 -20.54 -24.36 -35.80
C SER A 712 -21.85 -25.00 -35.37
N TYR A 713 -22.75 -25.27 -36.33
CA TYR A 713 -23.94 -26.08 -36.12
C TYR A 713 -23.62 -27.42 -35.42
N PRO A 714 -24.44 -27.92 -34.48
CA PRO A 714 -25.72 -27.36 -34.02
C PRO A 714 -25.59 -26.38 -32.84
N SER A 715 -24.41 -25.86 -32.55
CA SER A 715 -24.21 -25.01 -31.36
C SER A 715 -24.90 -23.65 -31.48
N GLY A 716 -25.01 -23.10 -32.70
CA GLY A 716 -25.69 -21.84 -32.95
C GLY A 716 -24.82 -20.59 -32.73
N GLY A 717 -25.47 -19.44 -32.82
CA GLY A 717 -24.90 -18.10 -32.76
C GLY A 717 -25.39 -17.33 -31.53
N ASN A 718 -25.78 -16.08 -31.72
CA ASN A 718 -26.29 -15.21 -30.66
C ASN A 718 -27.80 -15.09 -30.73
N TYR A 719 -28.42 -14.74 -29.60
CA TYR A 719 -29.80 -14.29 -29.58
C TYR A 719 -29.86 -12.78 -29.80
N TRP A 720 -30.78 -12.36 -30.67
CA TRP A 720 -31.02 -10.96 -31.01
C TRP A 720 -32.51 -10.66 -30.86
N SER A 721 -32.88 -9.81 -29.90
CA SER A 721 -34.30 -9.47 -29.65
C SER A 721 -35.02 -8.78 -30.82
N ASN A 722 -34.28 -8.26 -31.80
CA ASN A 722 -34.82 -7.69 -33.05
C ASN A 722 -34.78 -8.66 -34.25
N TYR A 723 -34.36 -9.91 -34.06
CA TYR A 723 -34.36 -10.91 -35.13
C TYR A 723 -35.79 -11.36 -35.45
N THR A 724 -36.13 -11.35 -36.74
CA THR A 724 -37.48 -11.63 -37.25
C THR A 724 -37.50 -12.81 -38.23
N GLY A 725 -36.42 -13.58 -38.28
CA GLY A 725 -36.33 -14.78 -39.13
C GLY A 725 -37.24 -15.91 -38.66
N VAL A 726 -37.28 -16.98 -39.44
CA VAL A 726 -38.08 -18.18 -39.16
C VAL A 726 -37.18 -19.36 -38.84
N ASP A 727 -37.71 -20.35 -38.14
CA ASP A 727 -37.07 -21.64 -37.83
C ASP A 727 -38.01 -22.75 -38.32
N LEU A 728 -37.87 -23.08 -39.60
CA LEU A 728 -38.64 -24.13 -40.29
C LEU A 728 -37.75 -25.28 -40.74
N ASN A 729 -36.44 -25.04 -40.82
CA ASN A 729 -35.45 -25.99 -41.28
C ASN A 729 -34.40 -26.25 -40.19
N LYS A 730 -33.62 -27.31 -40.41
CA LYS A 730 -32.54 -27.78 -39.56
C LYS A 730 -31.33 -28.17 -40.39
N GLY A 731 -30.23 -28.43 -39.69
CA GLY A 731 -28.98 -28.92 -40.25
C GLY A 731 -28.01 -27.81 -40.64
N VAL A 732 -26.77 -28.19 -40.96
CA VAL A 732 -25.65 -27.23 -41.18
C VAL A 732 -25.93 -26.14 -42.21
N ASN A 733 -26.82 -26.37 -43.19
CA ASN A 733 -27.17 -25.38 -44.21
C ASN A 733 -28.60 -24.83 -44.06
N GLN A 734 -29.29 -25.18 -42.97
CA GLN A 734 -30.70 -24.84 -42.74
C GLN A 734 -31.61 -25.13 -43.95
N ASN A 735 -31.51 -26.37 -44.47
CA ASN A 735 -32.17 -26.79 -45.70
C ASN A 735 -32.93 -28.13 -45.59
N LEU A 736 -33.00 -28.72 -44.39
CA LEU A 736 -33.79 -29.92 -44.11
C LEU A 736 -35.02 -29.52 -43.30
N LEU A 737 -36.21 -30.01 -43.65
CA LEU A 737 -37.44 -29.67 -42.90
C LEU A 737 -37.38 -30.08 -41.42
N GLY A 738 -37.85 -29.18 -40.55
CA GLY A 738 -38.02 -29.36 -39.10
C GLY A 738 -37.29 -28.27 -38.32
N SER A 739 -37.89 -27.78 -37.23
CA SER A 739 -37.33 -26.73 -36.37
C SER A 739 -36.31 -27.28 -35.36
N ASP A 740 -35.27 -26.51 -35.08
CA ASP A 740 -34.23 -26.85 -34.11
C ASP A 740 -33.82 -25.71 -33.16
N GLY A 741 -34.57 -24.61 -33.14
CA GLY A 741 -34.32 -23.44 -32.28
C GLY A 741 -33.27 -22.49 -32.84
N ILE A 742 -32.75 -22.74 -34.05
CA ILE A 742 -31.80 -21.90 -34.76
C ILE A 742 -32.48 -21.32 -35.99
N GLY A 743 -32.37 -20.02 -36.20
CA GLY A 743 -32.99 -19.35 -37.34
C GLY A 743 -32.43 -19.78 -38.69
N ASP A 744 -33.32 -19.94 -39.67
CA ASP A 744 -33.01 -20.35 -41.04
C ASP A 744 -32.28 -19.27 -41.84
N THR A 745 -32.47 -17.99 -41.46
CA THR A 745 -31.88 -16.85 -42.15
C THR A 745 -30.76 -16.22 -41.33
N PRO A 746 -29.55 -16.01 -41.88
CA PRO A 746 -28.47 -15.32 -41.17
C PRO A 746 -28.88 -13.92 -40.70
N TYR A 747 -28.43 -13.52 -39.50
CA TYR A 747 -28.51 -12.13 -39.05
C TYR A 747 -27.33 -11.35 -39.64
N ILE A 748 -27.63 -10.43 -40.55
CA ILE A 748 -26.63 -9.64 -41.27
C ILE A 748 -26.24 -8.42 -40.43
N ILE A 749 -24.95 -8.32 -40.09
CA ILE A 749 -24.39 -7.22 -39.29
C ILE A 749 -23.82 -6.16 -40.25
N ASP A 750 -22.94 -6.59 -41.15
CA ASP A 750 -22.44 -5.79 -42.28
C ASP A 750 -21.99 -6.70 -43.46
N GLY A 751 -21.25 -6.15 -44.42
CA GLY A 751 -20.77 -6.91 -45.59
C GLY A 751 -19.75 -8.03 -45.30
N ASN A 752 -19.04 -7.95 -44.16
CA ASN A 752 -18.02 -8.90 -43.74
C ASN A 752 -18.40 -9.67 -42.46
N ASN A 753 -19.45 -9.25 -41.75
CA ASN A 753 -19.88 -9.78 -40.47
C ASN A 753 -21.34 -10.27 -40.57
N LYS A 754 -21.55 -11.54 -40.25
CA LYS A 754 -22.89 -12.15 -40.15
C LYS A 754 -22.89 -13.26 -39.13
N ASP A 755 -23.96 -13.35 -38.37
CA ASP A 755 -24.28 -14.51 -37.57
C ASP A 755 -25.06 -15.48 -38.46
N ASN A 756 -24.45 -16.63 -38.79
CA ASN A 756 -25.07 -17.59 -39.70
C ASN A 756 -26.14 -18.46 -39.04
N TYR A 757 -26.18 -18.49 -37.71
CA TYR A 757 -27.05 -19.38 -36.95
C TYR A 757 -27.67 -18.63 -35.75
N PRO A 758 -28.39 -17.52 -35.98
CA PRO A 758 -28.99 -16.75 -34.88
C PRO A 758 -29.96 -17.63 -34.08
N LEU A 759 -29.96 -17.50 -32.76
CA LEU A 759 -30.82 -18.29 -31.88
C LEU A 759 -32.25 -17.72 -31.88
N MET A 760 -33.25 -18.60 -31.85
CA MET A 760 -34.67 -18.21 -31.79
C MET A 760 -35.14 -17.82 -30.40
N ASN A 761 -34.46 -18.33 -29.37
CA ASN A 761 -34.70 -18.00 -27.97
C ASN A 761 -33.38 -17.50 -27.34
N PRO A 762 -33.45 -16.72 -26.24
CA PRO A 762 -32.27 -16.40 -25.47
C PRO A 762 -31.45 -17.65 -25.18
N TRP A 763 -30.14 -17.56 -25.32
CA TRP A 763 -29.23 -18.58 -24.79
C TRP A 763 -29.54 -18.74 -23.31
N GLU A 764 -29.65 -19.98 -22.84
CA GLU A 764 -29.82 -20.32 -21.43
C GLU A 764 -28.57 -19.91 -20.65
N THR A 765 -28.46 -18.61 -20.42
CA THR A 765 -27.59 -18.05 -19.40
C THR A 765 -28.33 -18.31 -18.10
N PHE A 766 -27.81 -19.19 -17.25
CA PHE A 766 -28.25 -19.28 -15.87
C PHE A 766 -28.07 -17.89 -15.24
N VAL A 767 -29.13 -17.10 -15.24
CA VAL A 767 -29.24 -15.77 -14.66
C VAL A 767 -30.44 -15.88 -13.75
N ILE A 768 -30.20 -15.98 -12.45
CA ILE A 768 -31.26 -15.94 -11.46
C ILE A 768 -31.75 -14.49 -11.42
N SER A 769 -32.71 -14.15 -12.27
CA SER A 769 -33.38 -12.85 -12.27
C SER A 769 -34.52 -12.77 -11.25
N ASP A 770 -34.95 -13.92 -10.73
CA ASP A 770 -35.93 -14.03 -9.66
C ASP A 770 -35.78 -15.39 -8.94
N ILE A 771 -35.29 -15.40 -7.69
CA ILE A 771 -35.24 -16.62 -6.86
C ILE A 771 -36.65 -17.21 -6.67
N ALA A 772 -37.72 -16.40 -6.77
CA ALA A 772 -39.08 -16.87 -6.58
C ALA A 772 -39.58 -17.82 -7.69
N SER A 773 -39.05 -17.76 -8.91
CA SER A 773 -39.43 -18.71 -9.97
C SER A 773 -38.71 -20.06 -9.85
N ASP A 774 -37.44 -20.06 -9.44
CA ASP A 774 -36.64 -21.29 -9.30
C ASP A 774 -36.93 -22.06 -8.01
N VAL A 775 -37.45 -21.37 -6.99
CA VAL A 775 -38.07 -22.02 -5.82
C VAL A 775 -39.40 -22.71 -6.18
N ILE A 776 -40.02 -22.37 -7.32
CA ILE A 776 -41.30 -22.92 -7.83
C ILE A 776 -41.07 -23.77 -9.11
N ASP A 777 -40.10 -24.69 -9.10
CA ASP A 777 -40.19 -25.88 -9.94
C ASP A 777 -40.45 -27.10 -9.04
N ALA A 778 -41.72 -27.30 -8.69
CA ALA A 778 -42.20 -28.35 -7.79
C ALA A 778 -42.55 -29.66 -8.51
N ASN A 779 -41.83 -29.99 -9.59
CA ASN A 779 -42.13 -31.17 -10.42
C ASN A 779 -41.28 -32.40 -10.08
N GLU A 780 -40.33 -32.29 -9.17
CA GLU A 780 -39.51 -33.41 -8.69
C GLU A 780 -39.40 -33.29 -7.17
N ASN A 781 -39.39 -34.41 -6.45
CA ASN A 781 -39.40 -34.55 -4.99
C ASN A 781 -38.24 -33.81 -4.27
N THR A 782 -38.20 -32.48 -4.34
CA THR A 782 -37.04 -31.64 -4.01
C THR A 782 -37.48 -30.48 -3.11
N VAL A 783 -36.72 -30.22 -2.06
CA VAL A 783 -36.96 -29.14 -1.10
C VAL A 783 -35.72 -28.24 -1.02
N TYR A 784 -35.90 -26.95 -1.26
CA TYR A 784 -34.87 -25.92 -1.06
C TYR A 784 -35.10 -25.18 0.26
N PHE A 785 -34.05 -24.87 1.04
CA PHE A 785 -34.15 -24.09 2.28
C PHE A 785 -33.04 -23.06 2.41
N ILE A 786 -33.35 -21.93 3.03
CA ILE A 786 -32.45 -20.79 3.21
C ILE A 786 -31.88 -20.83 4.64
N TYR A 787 -30.58 -20.67 4.75
CA TYR A 787 -29.76 -20.76 5.94
C TYR A 787 -28.96 -19.45 6.09
N PRO A 788 -29.39 -18.50 6.94
CA PRO A 788 -28.60 -17.31 7.22
C PRO A 788 -27.29 -17.69 7.93
N ASP A 789 -26.19 -16.99 7.62
CA ASP A 789 -24.85 -17.30 8.14
C ASP A 789 -24.86 -17.38 9.68
N TYR A 790 -24.21 -18.43 10.19
CA TYR A 790 -24.14 -18.81 11.60
C TYR A 790 -23.49 -17.73 12.49
N GLN A 791 -22.68 -16.84 11.90
CA GLN A 791 -21.85 -15.85 12.59
C GLN A 791 -22.40 -14.41 12.54
N GLY A 792 -23.52 -14.14 11.83
CA GLY A 792 -24.11 -12.80 11.68
C GLY A 792 -25.06 -12.37 12.81
N VAL A 793 -25.46 -11.08 12.82
CA VAL A 793 -26.45 -10.56 13.79
C VAL A 793 -27.84 -11.01 13.34
N LYS A 794 -28.34 -12.07 13.98
CA LYS A 794 -29.70 -12.57 13.74
C LYS A 794 -30.75 -11.53 14.16
N PRO A 795 -31.98 -11.56 13.59
CA PRO A 795 -33.07 -10.68 14.04
C PRO A 795 -33.29 -10.78 15.56
N PRO A 796 -33.78 -9.71 16.23
CA PRO A 796 -34.06 -9.75 17.66
C PRO A 796 -34.96 -10.94 18.03
N GLY A 797 -34.45 -11.85 18.87
CA GLY A 797 -35.17 -13.06 19.31
C GLY A 797 -34.65 -14.41 18.79
N VAL A 798 -33.63 -14.43 17.92
CA VAL A 798 -33.03 -15.68 17.40
C VAL A 798 -31.56 -15.79 17.83
N LYS A 799 -31.21 -16.79 18.66
CA LYS A 799 -29.81 -17.09 19.03
C LYS A 799 -29.57 -18.61 19.07
N TYR A 800 -28.45 -19.07 18.50
CA TYR A 800 -27.88 -20.44 18.63
C TYR A 800 -28.61 -21.68 18.01
N ALA A 801 -29.46 -21.55 16.98
CA ALA A 801 -30.08 -22.71 16.30
C ALA A 801 -29.08 -23.59 15.49
N MET A 802 -29.23 -24.93 15.51
CA MET A 802 -28.38 -25.92 14.81
C MET A 802 -29.05 -26.50 13.55
N LEU A 803 -28.26 -27.04 12.61
CA LEU A 803 -28.75 -27.63 11.34
C LEU A 803 -29.84 -28.71 11.52
N SER A 804 -29.75 -29.50 12.61
CA SER A 804 -30.71 -30.55 12.97
C SER A 804 -32.13 -30.05 13.26
N ASP A 805 -32.25 -28.83 13.80
CA ASP A 805 -33.54 -28.22 14.14
C ASP A 805 -34.31 -27.81 12.87
N TRP A 806 -33.59 -27.51 11.79
CA TRP A 806 -34.14 -27.14 10.48
C TRP A 806 -34.57 -28.35 9.66
N THR A 807 -33.88 -29.49 9.80
CA THR A 807 -34.25 -30.78 9.19
C THR A 807 -35.57 -31.32 9.75
N ALA A 808 -35.82 -31.15 11.06
CA ALA A 808 -37.05 -31.58 11.73
C ALA A 808 -38.30 -30.83 11.22
N ALA A 809 -38.16 -29.54 10.89
CA ALA A 809 -39.25 -28.72 10.33
C ALA A 809 -39.62 -29.11 8.89
N GLY A 810 -38.63 -29.47 8.05
CA GLY A 810 -38.88 -30.00 6.70
C GLY A 810 -39.61 -31.35 6.71
N TYR A 811 -39.32 -32.18 7.71
CA TYR A 811 -39.91 -33.51 7.89
C TYR A 811 -41.38 -33.49 8.35
N ILE A 812 -41.77 -32.60 9.28
CA ILE A 812 -43.16 -32.50 9.78
C ILE A 812 -44.13 -32.02 8.67
N VAL A 813 -43.63 -31.20 7.73
CA VAL A 813 -44.39 -30.71 6.57
C VAL A 813 -44.74 -31.84 5.58
N GLY A 814 -43.83 -32.79 5.36
CA GLY A 814 -44.08 -33.99 4.55
C GLY A 814 -45.13 -34.93 5.16
N MET A 815 -45.30 -34.92 6.48
CA MET A 815 -46.32 -35.72 7.18
C MET A 815 -47.74 -35.13 7.07
N CYS A 816 -47.87 -33.80 7.05
CA CYS A 816 -49.16 -33.10 7.00
C CYS A 816 -49.77 -33.04 5.60
N SER A 817 -48.96 -33.14 4.54
CA SER A 817 -49.43 -33.16 3.15
C SER A 817 -50.17 -34.45 2.77
N ASN A 818 -49.98 -35.55 3.53
CA ASN A 818 -50.38 -36.90 3.12
C ASN A 818 -51.52 -37.56 3.92
N ARG A 819 -52.17 -36.91 4.89
CA ARG A 819 -53.37 -37.48 5.57
C ARG A 819 -54.44 -36.46 5.94
N GLN A 820 -55.69 -36.79 5.58
CA GLN A 820 -56.91 -36.09 6.01
C GLN A 820 -57.28 -36.49 7.44
N TYR A 821 -57.08 -35.64 8.44
CA TYR A 821 -57.83 -35.73 9.70
C TYR A 821 -58.18 -34.35 10.24
N GLU A 822 -59.47 -34.14 10.48
CA GLU A 822 -60.07 -32.98 11.15
C GLU A 822 -59.79 -33.07 12.66
N VAL A 823 -59.21 -32.03 13.27
CA VAL A 823 -59.19 -31.86 14.74
C VAL A 823 -59.33 -30.37 15.10
N THR A 824 -60.27 -30.05 15.99
CA THR A 824 -60.71 -28.69 16.34
C THR A 824 -60.23 -28.16 17.70
N ASP A 825 -59.90 -26.85 17.69
CA ASP A 825 -60.01 -25.77 18.73
C ASP A 825 -59.02 -25.76 19.94
N THR A 826 -58.57 -24.64 20.56
CA THR A 826 -59.34 -23.51 21.18
C THR A 826 -58.60 -22.15 21.30
N ASN A 827 -59.15 -21.09 20.70
CA ASN A 827 -59.04 -19.71 21.24
C ASN A 827 -60.32 -18.90 20.98
N SER A 828 -60.85 -18.28 22.04
CA SER A 828 -62.07 -17.45 22.09
C SER A 828 -62.07 -16.18 21.21
N SER A 829 -60.93 -15.82 20.63
CA SER A 829 -60.84 -14.80 19.58
C SER A 829 -61.27 -15.32 18.19
N ILE A 830 -61.31 -16.64 18.01
CA ILE A 830 -61.52 -17.36 16.75
C ILE A 830 -62.81 -18.21 16.79
N VAL A 831 -63.31 -18.52 17.99
CA VAL A 831 -64.57 -19.24 18.25
C VAL A 831 -65.55 -18.41 19.06
N ASP A 832 -66.82 -18.46 18.70
CA ASP A 832 -67.90 -17.86 19.48
C ASP A 832 -68.06 -18.60 20.82
N SER A 833 -67.77 -17.92 21.93
CA SER A 833 -67.78 -18.51 23.26
C SER A 833 -69.17 -18.85 23.79
N SER A 834 -70.24 -18.51 23.07
CA SER A 834 -71.61 -18.81 23.45
C SER A 834 -72.16 -20.10 22.85
N ASP A 835 -71.66 -20.53 21.69
CA ASP A 835 -72.16 -21.73 21.00
C ASP A 835 -71.07 -22.63 20.38
N GLY A 836 -69.80 -22.24 20.46
CA GLY A 836 -68.67 -23.04 19.99
C GLY A 836 -68.49 -23.05 18.47
N SER A 837 -69.18 -22.18 17.72
CA SER A 837 -68.98 -22.05 16.28
C SER A 837 -67.70 -21.26 15.95
N LEU A 838 -66.93 -21.74 14.95
CA LEU A 838 -65.78 -21.01 14.41
C LEU A 838 -66.25 -19.74 13.70
N LYS A 839 -65.57 -18.62 13.95
CA LYS A 839 -65.81 -17.33 13.27
C LYS A 839 -65.16 -17.25 11.88
N LEU A 840 -64.67 -18.37 11.36
CA LEU A 840 -64.12 -18.57 10.01
C LEU A 840 -64.54 -19.97 9.53
N SER A 841 -64.83 -20.12 8.24
CA SER A 841 -65.28 -21.40 7.67
C SER A 841 -64.17 -22.06 6.83
N ASN A 842 -63.78 -23.30 7.19
CA ASN A 842 -62.93 -24.28 6.48
C ASN A 842 -61.45 -24.47 6.93
N GLU A 843 -61.11 -24.46 8.23
CA GLU A 843 -59.70 -24.50 8.69
C GLU A 843 -59.50 -25.43 9.92
N THR A 844 -58.32 -26.04 10.06
CA THR A 844 -57.89 -26.97 11.15
C THR A 844 -56.62 -26.45 11.84
N VAL A 845 -56.51 -26.56 13.18
CA VAL A 845 -55.36 -26.04 13.97
C VAL A 845 -54.71 -27.15 14.81
N VAL A 846 -53.38 -27.25 14.78
CA VAL A 846 -52.58 -28.22 15.57
C VAL A 846 -51.47 -27.52 16.37
N LEU A 847 -51.33 -27.87 17.66
CA LEU A 847 -50.37 -27.26 18.60
C LEU A 847 -49.17 -28.20 18.86
N PHE A 848 -47.96 -27.64 18.92
CA PHE A 848 -46.71 -28.31 19.29
C PHE A 848 -45.87 -27.49 20.30
N GLY A 849 -45.14 -28.17 21.18
CA GLY A 849 -43.94 -27.64 21.86
C GLY A 849 -43.97 -27.52 23.39
N GLY A 850 -42.78 -27.66 24.00
CA GLY A 850 -42.44 -27.82 25.42
C GLY A 850 -41.14 -28.65 25.56
N PRO A 851 -40.48 -28.76 26.74
CA PRO A 851 -39.11 -29.31 26.94
C PRO A 851 -38.87 -30.77 26.49
N VAL A 852 -39.87 -31.41 25.89
CA VAL A 852 -39.89 -32.80 25.47
C VAL A 852 -39.56 -32.95 23.98
N VAL A 853 -39.30 -31.91 23.17
CA VAL A 853 -38.85 -32.12 21.76
C VAL A 853 -37.62 -33.04 21.68
N ASN A 854 -36.79 -33.01 22.72
CA ASN A 854 -35.60 -33.87 22.85
C ASN A 854 -35.93 -35.38 23.01
N ALA A 855 -37.12 -35.77 23.48
CA ALA A 855 -37.47 -37.18 23.72
C ALA A 855 -37.96 -37.92 22.46
N PRO A 856 -38.88 -37.38 21.62
CA PRO A 856 -39.20 -37.92 20.31
C PRO A 856 -37.99 -37.87 19.36
N VAL A 857 -37.19 -36.80 19.41
CA VAL A 857 -35.95 -36.68 18.63
C VAL A 857 -34.94 -37.74 19.04
N ASN A 858 -34.63 -37.91 20.34
CA ASN A 858 -33.76 -39.00 20.80
C ASN A 858 -34.33 -40.40 20.50
N TYR A 859 -35.64 -40.59 20.65
CA TYR A 859 -36.28 -41.88 20.35
C TYR A 859 -36.20 -42.21 18.86
N TYR A 860 -36.39 -41.21 17.99
CA TYR A 860 -36.23 -41.32 16.55
C TYR A 860 -34.77 -41.59 16.16
N GLU A 861 -33.82 -40.79 16.64
CA GLU A 861 -32.39 -40.96 16.37
C GLU A 861 -31.89 -42.34 16.81
N LYS A 862 -32.42 -42.84 17.94
CA LYS A 862 -32.07 -44.15 18.50
C LYS A 862 -32.72 -45.32 17.78
N ASN A 863 -33.96 -45.20 17.32
CA ASN A 863 -34.73 -46.34 16.81
C ASN A 863 -35.01 -46.29 15.29
N ARG A 864 -34.76 -45.15 14.64
CA ARG A 864 -35.05 -44.88 13.22
C ARG A 864 -36.48 -45.24 12.79
N ILE A 865 -37.48 -44.85 13.57
CA ILE A 865 -38.89 -45.19 13.32
C ILE A 865 -39.73 -43.94 13.12
N ALA A 866 -40.44 -43.89 11.98
CA ALA A 866 -41.37 -42.86 11.58
C ALA A 866 -42.54 -43.50 10.78
N PRO A 867 -43.76 -42.92 10.75
CA PRO A 867 -44.22 -41.70 11.44
C PRO A 867 -44.86 -41.92 12.83
N LEU A 868 -44.88 -40.87 13.68
CA LEU A 868 -45.59 -40.81 14.97
C LEU A 868 -46.71 -39.75 14.94
N TYR A 869 -47.77 -39.89 15.75
CA TYR A 869 -48.82 -38.86 15.96
C TYR A 869 -49.13 -38.67 17.46
N PHE A 870 -49.69 -37.53 17.88
CA PHE A 870 -49.99 -37.26 19.30
C PHE A 870 -51.49 -37.34 19.64
N ASN A 871 -51.83 -37.66 20.89
CA ASN A 871 -53.20 -37.76 21.39
C ASN A 871 -53.30 -37.32 22.86
N ASN A 872 -54.38 -36.61 23.23
CA ASN A 872 -54.68 -36.22 24.61
C ASN A 872 -55.53 -37.28 25.32
N ALA A 873 -54.96 -37.93 26.34
CA ALA A 873 -55.65 -38.90 27.17
C ALA A 873 -55.71 -38.40 28.63
N GLY A 874 -56.80 -37.70 28.98
CA GLY A 874 -57.07 -37.30 30.36
C GLY A 874 -56.24 -36.14 30.88
N GLY A 875 -55.85 -35.20 30.00
CA GLY A 875 -55.05 -34.02 30.37
C GLY A 875 -53.54 -34.25 30.28
N VAL A 876 -53.13 -35.43 29.81
CA VAL A 876 -51.74 -35.81 29.51
C VAL A 876 -51.65 -36.24 28.04
N LEU A 877 -50.70 -35.66 27.32
CA LEU A 877 -50.40 -35.85 25.90
C LEU A 877 -49.37 -36.97 25.73
N TYR A 878 -49.56 -37.83 24.73
CA TYR A 878 -48.63 -38.92 24.39
C TYR A 878 -48.42 -39.03 22.88
N TRP A 879 -47.22 -39.43 22.46
CA TRP A 879 -46.93 -39.82 21.09
C TRP A 879 -47.23 -41.29 20.83
N HIS A 880 -47.61 -41.61 19.59
CA HIS A 880 -47.97 -42.95 19.16
C HIS A 880 -47.28 -43.30 17.84
N LEU A 881 -46.87 -44.55 17.66
CA LEU A 881 -46.43 -45.07 16.36
C LEU A 881 -47.58 -45.00 15.33
N ALA A 882 -47.24 -45.03 14.04
CA ALA A 882 -48.21 -45.05 12.93
C ALA A 882 -49.28 -46.16 13.02
N ASN A 883 -48.99 -47.25 13.74
CA ASN A 883 -49.92 -48.35 14.01
C ASN A 883 -50.82 -48.13 15.23
N GLY A 884 -50.75 -46.96 15.88
CA GLY A 884 -51.52 -46.58 17.05
C GLY A 884 -50.94 -47.02 18.39
N THR A 885 -49.70 -47.53 18.43
CA THR A 885 -49.05 -47.92 19.71
C THR A 885 -48.58 -46.69 20.47
N ARG A 886 -49.07 -46.52 21.70
CA ARG A 886 -48.68 -45.40 22.60
C ARG A 886 -47.25 -45.54 23.10
N LEU A 887 -46.51 -44.44 23.08
CA LEU A 887 -45.15 -44.32 23.60
C LEU A 887 -45.22 -43.62 24.97
N ASP A 888 -45.27 -44.42 26.03
CA ASP A 888 -45.50 -43.93 27.39
C ASP A 888 -44.41 -42.96 27.90
N ASP A 889 -43.18 -43.11 27.40
CA ASP A 889 -42.01 -42.29 27.75
C ASP A 889 -42.11 -40.85 27.24
N THR A 890 -43.14 -40.53 26.47
CA THR A 890 -43.36 -39.23 25.82
C THR A 890 -44.51 -38.42 26.44
N ALA A 891 -44.96 -38.81 27.63
CA ALA A 891 -46.06 -38.19 28.38
C ALA A 891 -45.81 -36.70 28.72
N MET A 892 -46.81 -35.84 28.53
CA MET A 892 -46.72 -34.39 28.86
C MET A 892 -48.06 -33.79 29.30
N THR A 893 -48.10 -33.04 30.40
CA THR A 893 -49.29 -32.33 30.90
C THR A 893 -49.39 -30.90 30.35
N PHE A 894 -50.60 -30.30 30.35
CA PHE A 894 -50.81 -28.93 29.85
C PHE A 894 -50.12 -27.85 30.72
N SER A 895 -49.93 -28.07 32.02
CA SER A 895 -49.16 -27.13 32.86
C SER A 895 -47.65 -27.19 32.61
N GLU A 896 -47.15 -28.31 32.08
CA GLU A 896 -45.77 -28.45 31.62
C GLU A 896 -45.54 -27.75 30.27
N LEU A 897 -46.61 -27.50 29.49
CA LEU A 897 -46.62 -26.64 28.29
C LEU A 897 -46.55 -25.15 28.65
N GLU A 898 -47.30 -24.69 29.66
CA GLU A 898 -47.45 -23.25 29.96
C GLU A 898 -46.29 -22.61 30.74
N THR A 899 -45.39 -23.41 31.34
CA THR A 899 -44.41 -22.89 32.33
C THR A 899 -43.05 -22.47 31.76
N GLY A 900 -42.93 -22.33 30.43
CA GLY A 900 -41.95 -21.43 29.79
C GLY A 900 -40.83 -22.04 28.95
N ASN A 901 -41.13 -22.89 27.95
CA ASN A 901 -40.24 -23.13 26.80
C ASN A 901 -41.06 -23.52 25.53
N ASP A 902 -40.57 -23.08 24.37
CA ASP A 902 -40.78 -23.37 22.93
C ASP A 902 -42.09 -24.01 22.47
N MET A 903 -42.93 -23.21 21.84
CA MET A 903 -44.15 -23.67 21.20
C MET A 903 -44.28 -23.19 19.74
N PHE A 904 -44.94 -24.01 18.92
CA PHE A 904 -45.41 -23.70 17.57
C PHE A 904 -46.87 -24.14 17.36
N VAL A 905 -47.62 -23.39 16.56
CA VAL A 905 -49.01 -23.69 16.17
C VAL A 905 -49.07 -23.73 14.65
N VAL A 906 -49.72 -24.71 14.03
CA VAL A 906 -49.88 -24.78 12.56
C VAL A 906 -51.37 -24.83 12.18
N GLU A 907 -51.81 -23.93 11.31
CA GLU A 907 -53.12 -23.92 10.64
C GLU A 907 -53.01 -24.41 9.20
N ALA A 908 -54.10 -24.89 8.60
CA ALA A 908 -54.14 -25.44 7.23
C ALA A 908 -55.43 -25.04 6.48
N PHE A 909 -55.31 -24.75 5.19
CA PHE A 909 -56.32 -24.24 4.27
C PHE A 909 -56.13 -24.83 2.87
N LYS A 910 -57.09 -24.61 1.97
CA LYS A 910 -56.99 -24.96 0.55
C LYS A 910 -57.35 -23.75 -0.30
N ASP A 911 -56.52 -23.41 -1.28
CA ASP A 911 -56.86 -22.36 -2.23
C ASP A 911 -57.93 -22.82 -3.24
N SER A 912 -58.41 -21.87 -4.06
CA SER A 912 -59.44 -22.14 -5.07
C SER A 912 -59.03 -23.14 -6.16
N SER A 913 -57.74 -23.48 -6.24
CA SER A 913 -57.17 -24.47 -7.16
C SER A 913 -56.91 -25.82 -6.47
N GLY A 914 -57.24 -25.95 -5.17
CA GLY A 914 -57.07 -27.17 -4.39
C GLY A 914 -55.69 -27.34 -3.75
N ASN A 915 -54.83 -26.33 -3.79
CA ASN A 915 -53.50 -26.38 -3.20
C ASN A 915 -53.57 -26.16 -1.68
N SER A 916 -52.84 -26.94 -0.89
CA SER A 916 -52.80 -26.75 0.57
C SER A 916 -52.02 -25.49 0.92
N ILE A 917 -52.65 -24.61 1.68
CA ILE A 917 -52.05 -23.48 2.37
C ILE A 917 -51.95 -23.87 3.85
N PHE A 918 -50.97 -23.40 4.60
CA PHE A 918 -50.82 -23.62 6.03
C PHE A 918 -50.52 -22.25 6.70
N ILE A 919 -50.45 -22.11 8.02
CA ILE A 919 -49.96 -20.89 8.70
C ILE A 919 -49.30 -21.34 10.00
N VAL A 920 -48.08 -20.88 10.32
CA VAL A 920 -47.37 -21.32 11.55
C VAL A 920 -47.12 -20.15 12.50
N TYR A 921 -47.40 -20.31 13.79
CA TYR A 921 -47.11 -19.36 14.87
C TYR A 921 -46.06 -19.92 15.84
N GLY A 922 -45.25 -19.09 16.51
CA GLY A 922 -44.31 -19.51 17.56
C GLY A 922 -44.16 -18.52 18.72
N TYR A 923 -43.69 -18.98 19.91
CA TYR A 923 -43.58 -18.16 21.14
C TYR A 923 -42.30 -18.42 21.99
N GLU A 924 -41.53 -17.35 22.31
CA GLU A 924 -40.36 -17.23 23.22
C GLU A 924 -39.03 -18.04 22.96
N TRP A 925 -37.98 -17.76 23.78
CA TRP A 925 -36.50 -17.87 23.56
C TRP A 925 -35.87 -19.28 23.32
N LYS A 926 -36.54 -20.37 23.03
CA LYS A 926 -35.81 -21.50 22.37
C LYS A 926 -36.60 -22.04 21.16
N GLY A 927 -37.75 -21.42 20.85
CA GLY A 927 -38.74 -21.82 19.86
C GLY A 927 -38.88 -20.79 18.76
N THR A 928 -37.80 -20.08 18.46
CA THR A 928 -37.70 -19.19 17.31
C THR A 928 -36.65 -19.83 16.40
N PHE A 929 -37.01 -20.62 15.38
CA PHE A 929 -37.80 -20.17 14.25
C PHE A 929 -38.25 -21.36 13.37
N ALA A 930 -39.06 -22.29 13.91
CA ALA A 930 -39.70 -23.33 13.09
C ALA A 930 -41.02 -22.78 12.51
N GLY A 931 -40.92 -22.04 11.41
CA GLY A 931 -42.11 -21.45 10.77
C GLY A 931 -41.86 -20.26 9.86
N GLY A 932 -40.63 -19.95 9.47
CA GLY A 932 -40.35 -18.95 8.43
C GLY A 932 -40.52 -19.49 7.00
N LYS A 933 -41.29 -20.55 6.83
CA LYS A 933 -41.44 -21.27 5.57
C LYS A 933 -42.92 -21.57 5.35
N PHE A 934 -43.33 -21.23 4.13
CA PHE A 934 -44.63 -21.37 3.51
C PHE A 934 -45.59 -20.18 3.69
N PHE A 935 -46.20 -19.81 2.57
CA PHE A 935 -47.33 -18.90 2.34
C PHE A 935 -47.05 -17.44 2.02
N LYS A 936 -47.91 -16.97 1.11
CA LYS A 936 -47.67 -16.02 0.02
C LYS A 936 -47.60 -14.54 0.46
N PHE A 937 -47.63 -14.26 1.76
CA PHE A 937 -47.40 -12.92 2.30
C PHE A 937 -46.88 -13.01 3.75
N VAL A 938 -45.59 -12.71 3.94
CA VAL A 938 -45.11 -12.08 5.19
C VAL A 938 -45.15 -10.57 4.94
N ILE A 939 -45.95 -9.85 5.71
CA ILE A 939 -45.93 -8.38 5.67
C ILE A 939 -44.69 -7.91 6.45
N TYR A 940 -43.71 -7.41 5.67
CA TYR A 940 -42.67 -6.40 5.95
C TYR A 940 -41.25 -6.79 6.44
N PRO A 941 -40.20 -6.09 5.94
CA PRO A 941 -39.97 -5.58 4.57
C PRO A 941 -39.02 -6.52 3.80
N ASP A 942 -39.08 -6.44 2.47
CA ASP A 942 -38.04 -6.78 1.48
C ASP A 942 -36.83 -7.63 1.93
N ILE A 943 -36.50 -8.73 1.24
CA ILE A 943 -35.25 -9.49 1.51
C ILE A 943 -34.00 -8.63 1.31
N SER A 944 -34.11 -7.51 0.57
CA SER A 944 -33.08 -6.46 0.50
C SER A 944 -32.80 -5.76 1.85
N SER A 945 -33.69 -5.94 2.84
CA SER A 945 -33.49 -5.48 4.22
C SER A 945 -32.67 -6.47 5.06
N TYR A 946 -32.39 -7.66 4.55
CA TYR A 946 -31.41 -8.59 5.11
C TYR A 946 -30.01 -8.09 4.72
N THR A 947 -29.24 -7.61 5.69
CA THR A 947 -27.93 -6.98 5.43
C THR A 947 -26.74 -7.93 5.59
N ASP A 948 -26.98 -9.19 6.00
CA ASP A 948 -25.97 -10.20 6.29
C ASP A 948 -26.14 -11.43 5.38
N SER A 949 -25.04 -12.17 5.15
CA SER A 949 -24.99 -13.29 4.19
C SER A 949 -25.90 -14.46 4.54
N PHE A 950 -26.42 -15.14 3.51
CA PHE A 950 -27.21 -16.35 3.60
C PHE A 950 -26.75 -17.40 2.59
N TYR A 951 -27.15 -18.64 2.84
CA TYR A 951 -26.90 -19.82 2.02
C TYR A 951 -28.23 -20.48 1.69
N VAL A 952 -28.34 -21.13 0.54
CA VAL A 952 -29.52 -21.88 0.11
C VAL A 952 -29.07 -23.30 -0.12
N PHE A 953 -29.75 -24.27 0.46
CA PHE A 953 -29.44 -25.69 0.37
C PHE A 953 -30.58 -26.45 -0.30
N ARG A 954 -30.25 -27.59 -0.90
CA ARG A 954 -31.18 -28.46 -1.62
C ARG A 954 -31.19 -29.85 -1.00
N TRP A 955 -32.38 -30.39 -0.79
CA TRP A 955 -32.62 -31.80 -0.50
C TRP A 955 -33.49 -32.41 -1.59
N THR A 956 -33.18 -33.63 -2.03
CA THR A 956 -33.95 -34.33 -3.07
C THR A 956 -34.33 -35.72 -2.56
N ASP A 957 -35.61 -36.02 -2.34
CA ASP A 957 -36.10 -37.38 -2.06
C ASP A 957 -36.06 -38.21 -3.35
N SER A 958 -34.83 -38.64 -3.66
CA SER A 958 -34.46 -39.30 -4.91
C SER A 958 -35.02 -40.71 -5.03
N ASN A 959 -35.47 -41.28 -3.90
CA ASN A 959 -35.99 -42.63 -3.81
C ASN A 959 -37.52 -42.68 -3.59
N GLY A 960 -38.16 -41.52 -3.39
CA GLY A 960 -39.60 -41.34 -3.34
C GLY A 960 -40.26 -42.04 -2.15
N ASN A 961 -39.51 -42.24 -1.07
CA ASN A 961 -40.00 -42.92 0.13
C ASN A 961 -40.49 -41.93 1.21
N ASP A 962 -40.45 -40.63 0.93
CA ASP A 962 -40.80 -39.52 1.81
C ASP A 962 -39.90 -39.42 3.07
N PHE A 963 -38.71 -40.04 3.08
CA PHE A 963 -37.70 -39.92 4.15
C PHE A 963 -36.52 -39.04 3.72
N ALA A 964 -36.07 -38.13 4.59
CA ALA A 964 -34.85 -37.36 4.35
C ALA A 964 -33.60 -38.21 4.65
N ASP A 965 -32.96 -38.72 3.60
CA ASP A 965 -31.67 -39.40 3.71
C ASP A 965 -30.53 -38.37 3.75
N LEU A 966 -29.58 -38.55 4.68
CA LEU A 966 -28.45 -37.63 4.86
C LEU A 966 -27.57 -37.48 3.60
N ASN A 967 -27.53 -38.52 2.79
CA ASN A 967 -26.81 -38.61 1.53
C ASN A 967 -27.58 -38.03 0.34
N GLU A 968 -28.82 -37.59 0.56
CA GLU A 968 -29.69 -36.92 -0.42
C GLU A 968 -29.82 -35.41 -0.16
N ILE A 969 -29.32 -34.95 0.98
CA ILE A 969 -29.11 -33.54 1.28
C ILE A 969 -27.81 -33.15 0.59
N ASP A 970 -27.86 -32.16 -0.29
CA ASP A 970 -26.64 -31.55 -0.84
C ASP A 970 -26.02 -30.70 0.27
N PRO A 971 -24.87 -31.13 0.85
CA PRO A 971 -24.24 -30.41 1.95
C PRO A 971 -23.57 -29.11 1.47
N SER A 972 -23.56 -28.87 0.15
CA SER A 972 -23.04 -27.65 -0.45
C SER A 972 -24.19 -26.70 -0.75
N PRO A 973 -24.05 -25.41 -0.43
CA PRO A 973 -25.08 -24.44 -0.75
C PRO A 973 -25.24 -24.33 -2.27
N VAL A 974 -26.47 -24.50 -2.75
CA VAL A 974 -26.85 -24.34 -4.15
C VAL A 974 -26.98 -22.88 -4.57
N ALA A 975 -27.12 -21.98 -3.61
CA ALA A 975 -26.98 -20.54 -3.80
C ALA A 975 -26.51 -19.87 -2.49
N SER A 976 -26.02 -18.65 -2.56
CA SER A 976 -25.68 -17.81 -1.40
C SER A 976 -25.78 -16.35 -1.80
N GLY A 977 -26.15 -15.46 -0.88
CA GLY A 977 -26.28 -14.02 -1.12
C GLY A 977 -25.87 -13.20 0.08
#